data_AF-A0A7X7T7L8-F1
#
_entry.id   AF-A0A7X7T7L8-F1
#
_cell.length_a   1.000
_cell.length_b   1.000
_cell.length_c   1.000
_cell.angle_alpha   90.00
_cell.angle_beta   90.00
_cell.angle_gamma   90.00
#
_symmetry.space_group_name_H-M   'P 1'
#
loop_
_entity.id
_entity.type
_entity.pdbx_description
1 polymer ?
#
loop_
_entity_poly.entity_id
_entity_poly.type
_entity_poly.pdbx_seq_one_letter_code
_entity_poly.pdbx_strand_id
1 'polypeptide(L)'
;MAGGGEEWGAGFRAVVGSTDRTPEVSIVVPVVDGAGFVAESLAELSAYLEQSHLEAEIVVVDDGSGDETTKRVEAAAAACPVPIIIRRHGRNLGKGAAVRTGMQAARGRFRIFLDADLAYGAAEIGVVLERLRAGAHVVVASRVHPESRYVIRPSFFRYLYTRHVSGRFFNWLVRAVLLPGLSDTQAGLKGFSAEAAEMLFSGWLPDGFGFDLAVLARARRMRMPIVEVPVTFRYDREPTTMRFLADTFAMLRDLAAVRLRVGHGGALLGGSADVAPTPRTEIAWTPPWAVLLSVLLLLVGVEIARTLATPLAIPLGLWLGSLGLWLGHSLREDRTRGVPPIRWFEDRTEAIILGGMVVLAAFLRLVALHEIPTLIHHDTASCALVGQQLLTGASRDPFALEAGWYFFPRLGSLPYGVSLELLGTSVVALRVVSAIPGIALIPALYFLVRGWFGRPTATIAALLVTGNHVAVHFSRDGIWNIHSLFLGVAGFAALFGGWRRRSGFWLGVGGVALGLCLYTYTAGRLFAALGLLAVGFMAARQQRPRLWRNAAGFGIAFALTVAPLVGSYVRSPVALRVDQTQNLNPFSEARKDHVRSIVGSTEPLPVLAYQIRQTLAGFVSHGDTSSHYMTQSPMVGPVTASLALLGLLLALARLPDRRFLFLIAWLAAGLLFGSVLTINPPSFPRLLAVLPVPPVLAAVVAGLLWEKLGRLGRVVRIAVAVSLAVVVVFALVRNTRIYVRFCRRMETTVNEWVVIRELRELRRARTVYFFTGPFMLADSPAFELFRERRRHVYGLTEADLPERLAEPTAFILAPDYRWVGRKLTERFPELDRVLVERHGVRLLTIYRSWGPTASKGGAR
;
A
#
# COMPACT_ATOMS: atom_id res chain seq x y z
N MET A 1 42.62 22.32 42.32
CA MET A 1 43.05 21.60 41.10
C MET A 1 41.87 21.59 40.15
N ALA A 2 41.66 22.66 39.37
CA ALA A 2 42.30 22.99 38.09
C ALA A 2 41.57 22.34 36.89
N GLY A 3 40.98 23.19 36.04
CA GLY A 3 40.70 22.88 34.63
C GLY A 3 39.24 23.01 34.19
N GLY A 4 38.93 24.06 33.41
CA GLY A 4 37.76 24.09 32.52
C GLY A 4 36.92 25.36 32.50
N GLY A 5 37.54 26.55 32.41
CA GLY A 5 36.82 27.76 32.03
C GLY A 5 36.55 27.75 30.52
N GLU A 6 35.28 27.79 30.12
CA GLU A 6 34.88 28.19 28.77
C GLU A 6 34.72 29.71 28.75
N GLU A 7 35.53 30.35 27.91
CA GLU A 7 35.49 31.77 27.59
C GLU A 7 34.12 32.14 27.00
N TRP A 8 33.37 32.96 27.72
CA TRP A 8 32.23 33.67 27.17
C TRP A 8 32.75 34.81 26.30
N GLY A 9 32.73 34.60 24.98
CA GLY A 9 33.14 35.58 23.99
C GLY A 9 32.44 36.94 24.16
N ALA A 10 33.26 37.99 24.06
CA ALA A 10 32.90 39.39 24.24
C ALA A 10 31.67 39.83 23.42
N GLY A 11 30.66 40.35 24.12
CA GLY A 11 29.45 40.91 23.50
C GLY A 11 28.36 41.33 24.49
N PHE A 12 28.70 41.71 25.73
CA PHE A 12 27.72 42.31 26.65
C PHE A 12 27.66 43.82 26.42
N ARG A 13 26.65 44.29 25.67
CA ARG A 13 26.31 45.72 25.57
C ARG A 13 25.08 46.06 26.42
N ALA A 14 25.25 47.20 27.11
CA ALA A 14 24.41 47.97 28.02
C ALA A 14 22.98 47.48 28.36
N VAL A 15 22.74 47.36 29.68
CA VAL A 15 21.42 47.46 30.31
C VAL A 15 20.95 48.91 30.18
N VAL A 16 19.83 49.16 29.50
CA VAL A 16 19.14 50.45 29.54
C VAL A 16 18.03 50.32 30.58
N GLY A 17 18.24 50.93 31.75
CA GLY A 17 17.28 50.97 32.86
C GLY A 17 17.33 49.75 33.80
N SER A 18 18.24 49.73 34.78
CA SER A 18 18.13 48.81 35.92
C SER A 18 17.40 49.48 37.08
N THR A 19 16.24 48.97 37.46
CA THR A 19 15.64 49.23 38.78
C THR A 19 16.06 48.11 39.74
N ASP A 20 16.35 48.46 40.99
CA ASP A 20 16.81 47.55 42.06
C ASP A 20 15.67 46.68 42.65
N ARG A 21 14.54 46.57 41.94
CA ARG A 21 13.35 45.82 42.35
C ARG A 21 13.16 44.62 41.42
N THR A 22 12.88 43.45 41.99
CA THR A 22 12.51 42.25 41.23
C THR A 22 11.19 42.49 40.51
N PRO A 23 11.14 42.43 39.15
CA PRO A 23 9.90 42.64 38.43
C PRO A 23 8.88 41.55 38.78
N GLU A 24 7.60 41.86 38.65
CA GLU A 24 6.55 40.86 38.81
C GLU A 24 6.61 39.85 37.65
N VAL A 25 6.79 40.32 36.42
CA VAL A 25 6.77 39.47 35.23
C VAL A 25 7.93 39.76 34.27
N SER A 26 8.58 38.70 33.79
CA SER A 26 9.54 38.77 32.68
C SER A 26 8.91 38.18 31.42
N ILE A 27 8.95 38.93 30.34
CA ILE A 27 8.45 38.53 29.03
C ILE A 27 9.62 38.12 28.15
N VAL A 28 9.77 36.82 27.90
CA VAL A 28 10.86 36.25 27.10
C VAL A 28 10.43 36.17 25.63
N VAL A 29 11.22 36.77 24.73
CA VAL A 29 10.93 36.87 23.29
C VAL A 29 12.14 36.38 22.48
N PRO A 30 12.20 35.10 22.07
CA PRO A 30 13.20 34.59 21.15
C PRO A 30 12.88 35.07 19.72
N VAL A 31 13.90 35.53 19.01
CA VAL A 31 13.78 36.03 17.65
C VAL A 31 14.95 35.55 16.80
N VAL A 32 14.66 35.19 15.55
CA VAL A 32 15.67 34.98 14.51
C VAL A 32 15.11 35.53 13.21
N ASP A 33 15.90 36.34 12.51
CA ASP A 33 15.56 36.98 11.23
C ASP A 33 14.18 37.70 11.27
N GLY A 34 13.94 38.46 12.33
CA GLY A 34 12.69 39.15 12.63
C GLY A 34 12.65 40.64 12.26
N ALA A 35 13.58 41.14 11.43
CA ALA A 35 13.72 42.57 11.19
C ALA A 35 12.41 43.21 10.70
N GLY A 36 11.61 42.48 9.93
CA GLY A 36 10.34 42.96 9.37
C GLY A 36 9.26 43.30 10.39
N PHE A 37 9.25 42.68 11.58
CA PHE A 37 8.14 42.80 12.53
C PHE A 37 8.54 43.10 13.98
N VAL A 38 9.80 42.83 14.38
CA VAL A 38 10.19 42.84 15.79
C VAL A 38 9.97 44.19 16.48
N ALA A 39 10.17 45.31 15.78
CA ALA A 39 9.95 46.64 16.34
C ALA A 39 8.47 46.91 16.67
N GLU A 40 7.56 46.48 15.79
CA GLU A 40 6.12 46.60 16.02
C GLU A 40 5.67 45.69 17.17
N SER A 41 6.20 44.46 17.23
CA SER A 41 5.91 43.53 18.31
C SER A 41 6.35 44.07 19.68
N LEU A 42 7.54 44.66 19.76
CA LEU A 42 8.04 45.27 20.99
C LEU A 42 7.22 46.51 21.38
N ALA A 43 6.76 47.30 20.42
CA ALA A 43 5.86 48.42 20.68
C ALA A 43 4.49 47.95 21.21
N GLU A 44 3.87 46.90 20.63
CA GLU A 44 2.62 46.32 21.13
C GLU A 44 2.78 45.77 22.56
N LEU A 45 3.89 45.09 22.84
CA LEU A 45 4.20 44.59 24.19
C LEU A 45 4.41 45.72 25.19
N SER A 46 5.19 46.73 24.83
CA SER A 46 5.43 47.89 25.70
C SER A 46 4.13 48.60 26.04
N ALA A 47 3.30 48.91 25.04
CA ALA A 47 2.02 49.58 25.23
C ALA A 47 1.09 48.78 26.15
N TYR A 48 1.04 47.46 25.99
CA TYR A 48 0.24 46.60 26.85
C TYR A 48 0.73 46.58 28.30
N LEU A 49 2.04 46.47 28.52
CA LEU A 49 2.64 46.41 29.85
C LEU A 49 2.48 47.74 30.60
N GLU A 50 2.61 48.87 29.91
CA GLU A 50 2.34 50.20 30.46
C GLU A 50 0.87 50.37 30.85
N GLN A 51 -0.05 50.04 29.95
CA GLN A 51 -1.50 50.12 30.21
C GLN A 51 -1.95 49.21 31.35
N SER A 52 -1.26 48.08 31.54
CA SER A 52 -1.57 47.12 32.59
C SER A 52 -0.93 47.47 33.94
N HIS A 53 -0.12 48.54 34.01
CA HIS A 53 0.63 48.98 35.19
C HIS A 53 1.42 47.84 35.86
N LEU A 54 1.97 46.93 35.06
CA LEU A 54 2.74 45.78 35.56
C LEU A 54 4.21 46.18 35.75
N GLU A 55 4.79 45.82 36.88
CA GLU A 55 6.25 45.86 37.05
C GLU A 55 6.86 44.73 36.20
N ALA A 56 7.29 45.05 34.98
CA ALA A 56 7.70 44.07 33.98
C ALA A 56 9.06 44.37 33.37
N GLU A 57 9.71 43.33 32.84
CA GLU A 57 10.86 43.44 31.94
C GLU A 57 10.63 42.59 30.68
N ILE A 58 11.25 42.99 29.57
CA ILE A 58 11.24 42.22 28.32
C ILE A 58 12.65 41.67 28.08
N VAL A 59 12.78 40.34 27.92
CA VAL A 59 14.04 39.67 27.62
C VAL A 59 14.01 39.19 26.17
N VAL A 60 14.65 39.95 25.28
CA VAL A 60 14.76 39.59 23.86
C VAL A 60 16.02 38.76 23.64
N VAL A 61 15.86 37.58 23.04
CA VAL A 61 16.97 36.68 22.69
C VAL A 61 17.07 36.56 21.18
N ASP A 62 18.04 37.25 20.59
CA ASP A 62 18.42 37.13 19.18
C ASP A 62 19.27 35.86 18.98
N ASP A 63 18.67 34.84 18.38
CA ASP A 63 19.29 33.54 18.12
C ASP A 63 20.18 33.58 16.86
N GLY A 64 21.08 34.56 16.79
CA GLY A 64 22.07 34.69 15.72
C GLY A 64 21.48 35.09 14.37
N SER A 65 20.58 36.09 14.35
CA SER A 65 20.00 36.62 13.11
C SER A 65 21.07 37.11 12.13
N GLY A 66 20.82 36.87 10.84
CA GLY A 66 21.67 37.31 9.72
C GLY A 66 21.23 38.64 9.10
N ASP A 67 20.09 39.18 9.53
CA ASP A 67 19.51 40.43 9.05
C ASP A 67 19.68 41.59 10.05
N GLU A 68 18.92 42.68 9.85
CA GLU A 68 18.96 43.88 10.68
C GLU A 68 18.17 43.75 12.02
N THR A 69 17.81 42.54 12.45
CA THR A 69 17.02 42.29 13.66
C THR A 69 17.66 42.90 14.90
N THR A 70 18.95 42.65 15.15
CA THR A 70 19.63 43.15 16.35
C THR A 70 19.56 44.68 16.44
N LYS A 71 19.83 45.39 15.33
CA LYS A 71 19.80 46.86 15.30
C LYS A 71 18.40 47.41 15.58
N ARG A 72 17.37 46.75 15.06
CA ARG A 72 15.96 47.13 15.30
C ARG A 72 15.54 46.89 16.75
N VAL A 73 16.00 45.80 17.37
CA VAL A 73 15.76 45.53 18.79
C VAL A 73 16.48 46.58 19.67
N GLU A 74 17.73 46.92 19.36
CA GLU A 74 18.48 47.97 20.08
C GLU A 74 17.79 49.34 19.98
N ALA A 75 17.34 49.72 18.78
CA ALA A 75 16.59 50.95 18.57
C ALA A 75 15.25 50.96 19.32
N ALA A 76 14.51 49.85 19.30
CA ALA A 76 13.27 49.71 20.05
C ALA A 76 13.50 49.77 21.56
N ALA A 77 14.56 49.14 22.08
CA ALA A 77 14.92 49.18 23.50
C ALA A 77 15.23 50.59 23.99
N ALA A 78 15.91 51.42 23.18
CA ALA A 78 16.19 52.81 23.53
C ALA A 78 14.95 53.70 23.60
N ALA A 79 13.90 53.35 22.85
CA ALA A 79 12.62 54.07 22.84
C ALA A 79 11.57 53.45 23.77
N CYS A 80 11.88 52.32 24.41
CA CYS A 80 10.92 51.55 25.18
C CYS A 80 10.89 52.02 26.64
N PRO A 81 9.72 52.40 27.18
CA PRO A 81 9.56 52.77 28.58
C PRO A 81 9.68 51.58 29.54
N VAL A 82 9.44 50.35 29.04
CA VAL A 82 9.68 49.10 29.81
C VAL A 82 11.13 48.65 29.62
N PRO A 83 11.85 48.23 30.69
CA PRO A 83 13.21 47.72 30.57
C PRO A 83 13.32 46.55 29.60
N ILE A 84 14.21 46.65 28.60
CA ILE A 84 14.51 45.57 27.65
C ILE A 84 15.93 45.05 27.88
N ILE A 85 16.04 43.74 28.14
CA ILE A 85 17.30 43.01 28.22
C ILE A 85 17.51 42.28 26.89
N ILE A 86 18.62 42.58 26.22
CA ILE A 86 18.98 41.95 24.95
C ILE A 86 20.04 40.88 25.20
N ARG A 87 19.85 39.69 24.62
CA ARG A 87 20.84 38.61 24.54
C ARG A 87 20.99 38.20 23.09
N ARG A 88 22.23 37.96 22.66
CA ARG A 88 22.53 37.51 21.30
C ARG A 88 23.39 36.26 21.31
N HIS A 89 23.01 35.26 20.54
CA HIS A 89 23.85 34.09 20.26
C HIS A 89 24.79 34.37 19.08
N GLY A 90 25.98 33.78 19.09
CA GLY A 90 26.95 33.93 17.99
C GLY A 90 26.54 33.23 16.68
N ARG A 91 25.55 32.33 16.74
CA ARG A 91 24.91 31.66 15.60
C ARG A 91 23.53 31.16 16.01
N ASN A 92 22.70 30.77 15.05
CA ASN A 92 21.42 30.12 15.31
C ASN A 92 21.62 28.75 15.96
N LEU A 93 21.17 28.62 17.22
CA LEU A 93 21.21 27.40 18.02
C LEU A 93 19.85 26.69 18.04
N GLY A 94 18.77 27.41 17.74
CA GLY A 94 17.40 26.93 17.71
C GLY A 94 16.53 27.57 18.80
N LYS A 95 15.21 27.59 18.52
CA LYS A 95 14.19 28.20 19.40
C LYS A 95 14.26 27.73 20.86
N GLY A 96 14.49 26.44 21.10
CA GLY A 96 14.60 25.89 22.46
C GLY A 96 15.82 26.43 23.22
N ALA A 97 16.94 26.61 22.53
CA ALA A 97 18.12 27.25 23.12
C ALA A 97 17.86 28.73 23.44
N ALA A 98 17.23 29.47 22.51
CA ALA A 98 16.88 30.88 22.73
C ALA A 98 15.91 31.08 23.91
N VAL A 99 14.85 30.27 24.01
CA VAL A 99 13.92 30.30 25.14
C VAL A 99 14.63 29.95 26.45
N ARG A 100 15.52 28.95 26.45
CA ARG A 100 16.31 28.57 27.64
C ARG A 100 17.19 29.73 28.10
N THR A 101 17.93 30.37 27.21
CA THR A 101 18.75 31.56 27.51
C THR A 101 17.91 32.69 28.12
N GLY A 102 16.74 32.97 27.54
CA GLY A 102 15.85 34.02 28.02
C GLY A 102 15.25 33.70 29.40
N MET A 103 14.80 32.45 29.60
CA MET A 103 14.25 31.98 30.89
C MET A 103 15.26 32.00 32.03
N GLN A 104 16.55 31.81 31.72
CA GLN A 104 17.66 31.89 32.68
C GLN A 104 18.09 33.34 32.95
N ALA A 105 17.95 34.25 31.98
CA ALA A 105 18.27 35.66 32.14
C ALA A 105 17.16 36.47 32.85
N ALA A 106 15.91 36.00 32.76
CA ALA A 106 14.73 36.62 33.34
C ALA A 106 14.73 36.60 34.88
N ARG A 107 14.38 37.72 35.51
CA ARG A 107 14.40 37.96 36.96
C ARG A 107 13.02 38.03 37.60
N GLY A 108 11.96 38.00 36.80
CA GLY A 108 10.60 38.19 37.24
C GLY A 108 10.08 37.04 38.10
N ARG A 109 9.18 37.37 39.02
CA ARG A 109 8.45 36.38 39.84
C ARG A 109 7.68 35.39 38.97
N PHE A 110 7.17 35.85 37.84
CA PHE A 110 6.57 35.04 36.78
C PHE A 110 7.36 35.22 35.48
N ARG A 111 7.59 34.14 34.74
CA ARG A 111 8.34 34.16 33.48
C ARG A 111 7.44 33.62 32.37
N ILE A 112 7.14 34.45 31.38
CA ILE A 112 6.24 34.12 30.28
C ILE A 112 7.03 34.20 28.98
N PHE A 113 7.06 33.13 28.21
CA PHE A 113 7.61 33.14 26.85
C PHE A 113 6.46 33.29 25.84
N LEU A 114 6.68 34.14 24.84
CA LEU A 114 5.84 34.23 23.65
C LEU A 114 6.66 34.39 22.36
N ASP A 115 6.08 33.94 21.25
CA ASP A 115 6.68 34.10 19.92
C ASP A 115 6.78 35.57 19.49
N ALA A 116 7.90 35.94 18.85
CA ALA A 116 8.20 37.32 18.49
C ALA A 116 7.28 37.93 17.42
N ASP A 117 6.54 37.10 16.68
CA ASP A 117 5.54 37.54 15.69
C ASP A 117 4.20 37.97 16.31
N LEU A 118 4.03 37.78 17.63
CA LEU A 118 2.80 38.04 18.38
C LEU A 118 1.56 37.36 17.77
N ALA A 119 1.72 36.13 17.25
CA ALA A 119 0.58 35.32 16.85
C ALA A 119 -0.41 35.11 18.01
N TYR A 120 0.09 35.11 19.25
CA TYR A 120 -0.68 35.41 20.45
C TYR A 120 -0.47 36.90 20.76
N GLY A 121 -1.55 37.69 20.68
CA GLY A 121 -1.45 39.13 20.95
C GLY A 121 -1.04 39.41 22.41
N ALA A 122 -0.50 40.59 22.68
CA ALA A 122 0.03 40.94 24.00
C ALA A 122 -0.99 40.78 25.14
N ALA A 123 -2.29 41.01 24.87
CA ALA A 123 -3.36 40.85 25.84
C ALA A 123 -3.48 39.42 26.43
N GLU A 124 -3.03 38.40 25.70
CA GLU A 124 -3.07 36.99 26.16
C GLU A 124 -2.10 36.73 27.33
N ILE A 125 -1.11 37.62 27.55
CA ILE A 125 -0.20 37.58 28.71
C ILE A 125 -1.00 37.66 30.01
N GLY A 126 -2.04 38.51 30.06
CA GLY A 126 -2.88 38.68 31.24
C GLY A 126 -3.59 37.39 31.66
N VAL A 127 -4.11 36.63 30.70
CA VAL A 127 -4.80 35.34 30.93
C VAL A 127 -3.84 34.32 31.57
N VAL A 128 -2.60 34.28 31.08
CA VAL A 128 -1.56 33.41 31.63
C VAL A 128 -1.15 33.86 33.03
N LEU A 129 -0.93 35.16 33.22
CA LEU A 129 -0.48 35.75 34.47
C LEU A 129 -1.51 35.58 35.59
N GLU A 130 -2.80 35.71 35.30
CA GLU A 130 -3.89 35.49 36.26
C GLU A 130 -3.83 34.07 36.86
N ARG A 131 -3.62 33.06 36.02
CA ARG A 131 -3.51 31.66 36.48
C ARG A 131 -2.24 31.40 37.27
N LEU A 132 -1.13 32.05 36.91
CA LEU A 132 0.09 31.97 37.70
C LEU A 132 -0.08 32.62 39.08
N ARG A 133 -0.73 33.80 39.15
CA ARG A 133 -1.09 34.46 40.42
C ARG A 133 -2.01 33.60 41.29
N ALA A 134 -2.91 32.83 40.67
CA ALA A 134 -3.77 31.86 41.34
C ALA A 134 -3.04 30.59 41.83
N GLY A 135 -1.72 30.49 41.66
CA GLY A 135 -0.89 29.40 42.20
C GLY A 135 -0.54 28.30 41.20
N ALA A 136 -0.83 28.46 39.91
CA ALA A 136 -0.34 27.52 38.90
C ALA A 136 1.19 27.65 38.74
N HIS A 137 1.89 26.51 38.66
CA HIS A 137 3.33 26.52 38.42
C HIS A 137 3.66 26.63 36.92
N VAL A 138 2.84 26.00 36.07
CA VAL A 138 2.98 26.01 34.61
C VAL A 138 1.62 26.30 33.98
N VAL A 139 1.57 27.28 33.08
CA VAL A 139 0.37 27.64 32.33
C VAL A 139 0.67 27.56 30.83
N VAL A 140 -0.18 26.88 30.08
CA VAL A 140 -0.01 26.64 28.64
C VAL A 140 -1.22 27.19 27.89
N ALA A 141 -0.98 28.08 26.93
CA ALA A 141 -2.01 28.49 26.01
C ALA A 141 -2.52 27.29 25.19
N SER A 142 -3.82 27.19 24.94
CA SER A 142 -4.38 26.03 24.26
C SER A 142 -5.30 26.45 23.13
N ARG A 143 -4.79 26.39 21.88
CA ARG A 143 -5.54 26.80 20.68
C ARG A 143 -6.76 25.91 20.39
N VAL A 144 -6.86 24.76 21.06
CA VAL A 144 -7.97 23.81 20.92
C VAL A 144 -8.89 23.79 22.14
N HIS A 145 -8.69 24.71 23.09
CA HIS A 145 -9.65 24.93 24.17
C HIS A 145 -10.99 25.35 23.56
N PRO A 146 -12.15 24.87 24.08
CA PRO A 146 -13.47 25.20 23.51
C PRO A 146 -13.75 26.69 23.38
N GLU A 147 -13.15 27.50 24.26
CA GLU A 147 -13.32 28.96 24.29
C GLU A 147 -12.27 29.73 23.48
N SER A 148 -11.30 29.04 22.86
CA SER A 148 -10.29 29.70 22.03
C SER A 148 -10.85 30.19 20.71
N ARG A 149 -10.30 31.30 20.22
CA ARG A 149 -10.76 31.97 18.99
C ARG A 149 -9.63 32.11 17.99
N TYR A 150 -9.94 31.95 16.71
CA TYR A 150 -9.01 32.20 15.61
C TYR A 150 -9.42 33.45 14.84
N VAL A 151 -8.49 34.38 14.68
CA VAL A 151 -8.66 35.57 13.83
C VAL A 151 -7.86 35.34 12.56
N ILE A 152 -8.53 35.19 11.42
CA ILE A 152 -7.92 34.73 10.16
C ILE A 152 -8.15 35.75 9.06
N ARG A 153 -7.07 36.20 8.41
CA ARG A 153 -7.19 36.92 7.13
C ARG A 153 -7.64 35.97 6.01
N PRO A 154 -8.59 36.36 5.13
CA PRO A 154 -9.10 35.49 4.07
C PRO A 154 -8.03 34.85 3.17
N SER A 155 -6.90 35.52 2.93
CA SER A 155 -5.77 35.01 2.15
C SER A 155 -5.07 33.78 2.78
N PHE A 156 -5.27 33.53 4.08
CA PHE A 156 -4.66 32.42 4.83
C PHE A 156 -5.55 31.17 4.93
N PHE A 157 -6.73 31.15 4.32
CA PHE A 157 -7.67 30.03 4.43
C PHE A 157 -7.09 28.69 3.91
N ARG A 158 -6.31 28.73 2.82
CA ARG A 158 -5.64 27.55 2.25
C ARG A 158 -4.56 26.97 3.20
N TYR A 159 -3.90 27.84 3.97
CA TYR A 159 -2.84 27.49 4.91
C TYR A 159 -3.37 26.73 6.14
N LEU A 160 -4.63 26.99 6.52
CA LEU A 160 -5.30 26.31 7.63
C LEU A 160 -5.39 24.80 7.42
N TYR A 161 -5.75 24.32 6.22
CA TYR A 161 -6.00 22.89 6.00
C TYR A 161 -4.76 22.00 6.13
N THR A 162 -3.61 22.42 5.60
CA THR A 162 -2.40 21.58 5.60
C THR A 162 -1.67 21.63 6.93
N ARG A 163 -1.59 22.81 7.57
CA ARG A 163 -0.87 22.99 8.85
C ARG A 163 -1.71 22.62 10.07
N HIS A 164 -3.02 22.88 10.07
CA HIS A 164 -3.87 22.49 11.19
C HIS A 164 -3.93 20.97 11.29
N VAL A 165 -4.06 20.25 10.17
CA VAL A 165 -4.09 18.77 10.19
C VAL A 165 -2.77 18.18 10.70
N SER A 166 -1.61 18.69 10.24
CA SER A 166 -0.30 18.21 10.71
C SER A 166 -0.04 18.56 12.18
N GLY A 167 -0.36 19.78 12.62
CA GLY A 167 -0.26 20.20 14.02
C GLY A 167 -1.20 19.42 14.94
N ARG A 168 -2.43 19.14 14.49
CA ARG A 168 -3.41 18.30 15.22
C ARG A 168 -2.96 16.85 15.32
N PHE A 169 -2.39 16.30 14.24
CA PHE A 169 -1.83 14.95 14.24
C PHE A 169 -0.63 14.85 15.20
N PHE A 170 0.29 15.80 15.17
CA PHE A 170 1.43 15.82 16.09
C PHE A 170 0.98 15.99 17.54
N ASN A 171 0.06 16.90 17.84
CA ASN A 171 -0.49 17.06 19.19
C ASN A 171 -1.23 15.79 19.67
N TRP A 172 -2.00 15.13 18.79
CA TRP A 172 -2.59 13.83 19.10
C TRP A 172 -1.51 12.80 19.46
N LEU A 173 -0.40 12.83 18.73
CA LEU A 173 0.69 11.91 18.95
C LEU A 173 1.39 12.11 20.29
N VAL A 174 1.73 13.37 20.60
CA VAL A 174 2.33 13.75 21.89
C VAL A 174 1.42 13.33 23.05
N ARG A 175 0.11 13.57 22.94
CA ARG A 175 -0.89 13.16 23.94
C ARG A 175 -0.88 11.66 24.17
N ALA A 176 -0.76 10.89 23.11
CA ALA A 176 -0.85 9.46 23.18
C ALA A 176 0.49 8.78 23.59
N VAL A 177 1.63 9.45 23.41
CA VAL A 177 2.97 8.89 23.69
C VAL A 177 3.62 9.42 24.98
N LEU A 178 3.44 10.71 25.29
CA LEU A 178 4.23 11.42 26.30
C LEU A 178 3.38 12.17 27.34
N LEU A 179 2.38 12.95 26.91
CA LEU A 179 1.66 13.91 27.77
C LEU A 179 0.13 13.74 27.69
N PRO A 180 -0.44 12.61 28.19
CA PRO A 180 -1.87 12.38 28.11
C PRO A 180 -2.66 13.41 28.94
N GLY A 181 -3.63 14.08 28.33
CA GLY A 181 -4.48 15.07 28.98
C GLY A 181 -4.14 16.54 28.67
N LEU A 182 -2.97 16.85 28.10
CA LEU A 182 -2.67 18.19 27.60
C LEU A 182 -3.14 18.33 26.14
N SER A 183 -3.97 19.32 25.86
CA SER A 183 -4.67 19.46 24.59
C SER A 183 -3.81 20.12 23.51
N ASP A 184 -2.93 21.04 23.91
CA ASP A 184 -1.96 21.72 23.04
C ASP A 184 -0.59 21.88 23.71
N THR A 185 0.41 21.15 23.24
CA THR A 185 1.76 21.18 23.85
C THR A 185 2.70 22.17 23.16
N GLN A 186 2.41 22.51 21.91
CA GLN A 186 3.28 23.29 21.02
C GLN A 186 2.73 24.72 20.83
N ALA A 187 2.01 25.23 21.83
CA ALA A 187 1.55 26.61 21.81
C ALA A 187 2.73 27.55 22.14
N GLY A 188 2.96 28.55 21.30
CA GLY A 188 4.01 29.55 21.46
C GLY A 188 3.74 30.60 22.53
N LEU A 189 2.91 30.30 23.53
CA LEU A 189 2.66 31.13 24.71
C LEU A 189 2.59 30.21 25.93
N LYS A 190 3.53 30.36 26.86
CA LYS A 190 3.60 29.58 28.11
C LYS A 190 4.15 30.42 29.25
N GLY A 191 3.55 30.26 30.43
CA GLY A 191 3.94 30.94 31.65
C GLY A 191 4.42 29.97 32.73
N PHE A 192 5.38 30.43 33.53
CA PHE A 192 6.01 29.68 34.60
C PHE A 192 6.16 30.57 35.84
N SER A 193 5.99 29.99 37.03
CA SER A 193 6.53 30.59 38.26
C SER A 193 8.06 30.62 38.22
N ALA A 194 8.70 31.53 38.95
CA ALA A 194 10.17 31.60 39.02
C ALA A 194 10.80 30.24 39.42
N GLU A 195 10.24 29.58 40.44
CA GLU A 195 10.64 28.25 40.89
C GLU A 195 10.52 27.21 39.76
N ALA A 196 9.37 27.17 39.07
CA ALA A 196 9.17 26.25 37.96
C ALA A 196 10.13 26.55 36.81
N ALA A 197 10.40 27.82 36.49
CA ALA A 197 11.33 28.17 35.43
C ALA A 197 12.76 27.71 35.75
N GLU A 198 13.23 27.90 36.98
CA GLU A 198 14.55 27.45 37.42
C GLU A 198 14.69 25.93 37.36
N MET A 199 13.71 25.20 37.87
CA MET A 199 13.74 23.74 37.85
C MET A 199 13.57 23.17 36.44
N LEU A 200 12.65 23.72 35.65
CA LEU A 200 12.26 23.13 34.37
C LEU A 200 13.19 23.49 33.22
N PHE A 201 13.89 24.63 33.27
CA PHE A 201 14.89 25.03 32.27
C PHE A 201 16.33 24.72 32.70
N SER A 202 16.52 24.06 33.85
CA SER A 202 17.81 23.48 34.24
C SER A 202 18.07 22.13 33.53
N GLY A 203 19.34 21.81 33.26
CA GLY A 203 19.74 20.55 32.63
C GLY A 203 19.41 20.43 31.14
N TRP A 204 19.39 19.20 30.62
CA TRP A 204 19.25 18.95 29.19
C TRP A 204 17.84 19.27 28.67
N LEU A 205 17.78 20.03 27.58
CA LEU A 205 16.59 20.30 26.75
C LEU A 205 17.00 20.25 25.28
N PRO A 206 16.14 19.76 24.35
CA PRO A 206 16.36 19.93 22.92
C PRO A 206 16.51 21.42 22.55
N ASP A 207 17.45 21.74 21.66
CA ASP A 207 17.67 23.13 21.24
C ASP A 207 16.63 23.61 20.19
N GLY A 208 15.92 22.69 19.53
CA GLY A 208 14.87 22.98 18.55
C GLY A 208 13.46 23.07 19.16
N PHE A 209 12.42 22.91 18.32
CA PHE A 209 11.00 22.97 18.73
C PHE A 209 10.59 21.90 19.77
N GLY A 210 11.37 20.82 19.93
CA GLY A 210 11.09 19.77 20.90
C GLY A 210 11.23 20.17 22.38
N PHE A 211 11.75 21.35 22.70
CA PHE A 211 11.99 21.79 24.09
C PHE A 211 10.71 21.81 24.93
N ASP A 212 9.59 22.24 24.34
CA ASP A 212 8.27 22.28 24.99
C ASP A 212 7.86 20.90 25.55
N LEU A 213 8.15 19.84 24.79
CA LEU A 213 7.84 18.47 25.19
C LEU A 213 8.65 18.06 26.39
N ALA A 214 9.93 18.42 26.42
CA ALA A 214 10.84 18.11 27.51
C ALA A 214 10.46 18.85 28.79
N VAL A 215 10.17 20.15 28.69
CA VAL A 215 9.73 21.01 29.81
C VAL A 215 8.43 20.48 30.42
N LEU A 216 7.40 20.22 29.60
CA LEU A 216 6.12 19.73 30.10
C LEU A 216 6.21 18.29 30.64
N ALA A 217 7.03 17.43 30.04
CA ALA A 217 7.27 16.08 30.57
C ALA A 217 7.99 16.12 31.91
N ARG A 218 8.93 17.06 32.09
CA ARG A 218 9.62 17.29 33.37
C ARG A 218 8.66 17.82 34.43
N ALA A 219 7.85 18.83 34.10
CA ALA A 219 6.82 19.37 35.01
C ALA A 219 5.86 18.29 35.50
N ARG A 220 5.38 17.44 34.58
CA ARG A 220 4.50 16.32 34.93
C ARG A 220 5.16 15.30 35.86
N ARG A 221 6.45 15.04 35.69
CA ARG A 221 7.21 14.14 36.58
C ARG A 221 7.40 14.70 37.97
N MET A 222 7.69 15.99 38.05
CA MET A 222 7.79 16.72 39.31
C MET A 222 6.42 16.97 39.96
N ARG A 223 5.33 16.49 39.35
CA ARG A 223 3.94 16.69 39.80
C ARG A 223 3.56 18.17 39.94
N MET A 224 4.20 19.05 39.16
CA MET A 224 3.82 20.45 39.09
C MET A 224 2.45 20.59 38.39
N PRO A 225 1.49 21.32 38.96
CA PRO A 225 0.22 21.66 38.31
C PRO A 225 0.45 22.37 36.97
N ILE A 226 -0.10 21.78 35.89
CA ILE A 226 -0.12 22.36 34.54
C ILE A 226 -1.57 22.75 34.22
N VAL A 227 -1.80 24.02 33.93
CA VAL A 227 -3.12 24.56 33.57
C VAL A 227 -3.14 24.97 32.11
N GLU A 228 -4.16 24.54 31.36
CA GLU A 228 -4.40 25.04 30.00
C GLU A 228 -5.37 26.23 30.04
N VAL A 229 -5.08 27.28 29.27
CA VAL A 229 -5.95 28.47 29.16
C VAL A 229 -6.42 28.69 27.72
N PRO A 230 -7.66 29.16 27.52
CA PRO A 230 -8.12 29.60 26.20
C PRO A 230 -7.37 30.86 25.76
N VAL A 231 -7.25 31.03 24.44
CA VAL A 231 -6.54 32.16 23.84
C VAL A 231 -7.15 32.58 22.51
N THR A 232 -6.88 33.82 22.11
CA THR A 232 -7.11 34.29 20.74
C THR A 232 -5.82 34.20 19.92
N PHE A 233 -5.87 33.47 18.80
CA PHE A 233 -4.71 33.25 17.92
C PHE A 233 -4.92 33.93 16.55
N ARG A 234 -3.94 34.73 16.11
CA ARG A 234 -3.98 35.53 14.87
C ARG A 234 -3.22 34.84 13.73
N TYR A 235 -3.81 34.82 12.53
CA TYR A 235 -3.20 34.40 11.28
C TYR A 235 -3.18 35.58 10.27
N ASP A 236 -2.22 36.48 10.41
CA ASP A 236 -2.19 37.76 9.68
C ASP A 236 -0.82 38.21 9.12
N ARG A 237 0.30 37.64 9.59
CA ARG A 237 1.70 37.95 9.16
C ARG A 237 2.38 36.76 8.46
N GLU A 238 3.47 37.05 7.72
CA GLU A 238 4.20 36.22 6.72
C GLU A 238 4.40 34.72 7.03
N PRO A 239 4.66 33.86 6.01
CA PRO A 239 4.78 32.43 6.20
C PRO A 239 5.99 32.05 7.06
N THR A 240 5.73 31.17 8.03
CA THR A 240 6.68 30.60 9.00
C THR A 240 8.02 30.16 8.41
N THR A 241 9.11 30.42 9.12
CA THR A 241 10.50 29.92 8.89
C THR A 241 10.67 28.39 8.98
N MET A 242 9.59 27.63 9.17
CA MET A 242 9.61 26.18 9.40
C MET A 242 9.77 25.40 8.07
N ARG A 243 10.82 24.58 7.97
CA ARG A 243 11.05 23.63 6.87
C ARG A 243 10.24 22.36 7.13
N PHE A 244 9.01 22.31 6.59
CA PHE A 244 7.98 21.31 6.88
C PHE A 244 8.49 19.86 7.07
N LEU A 245 9.30 19.33 6.15
CA LEU A 245 9.81 17.96 6.26
C LEU A 245 10.91 17.83 7.33
N ALA A 246 11.96 18.66 7.26
CA ALA A 246 13.11 18.58 8.16
C ALA A 246 12.69 18.78 9.63
N ASP A 247 11.84 19.77 9.90
CA ASP A 247 11.41 20.09 11.26
C ASP A 247 10.43 19.04 11.81
N THR A 248 9.60 18.43 10.96
CA THR A 248 8.75 17.29 11.38
C THR A 248 9.59 16.09 11.82
N PHE A 249 10.66 15.75 11.08
CA PHE A 249 11.58 14.68 11.47
C PHE A 249 12.34 15.03 12.76
N ALA A 250 12.83 16.26 12.90
CA ALA A 250 13.48 16.73 14.12
C ALA A 250 12.54 16.63 15.33
N MET A 251 11.28 17.08 15.19
CA MET A 251 10.27 17.00 16.25
C MET A 251 9.91 15.55 16.63
N LEU A 252 9.85 14.62 15.67
CA LEU A 252 9.64 13.20 15.95
C LEU A 252 10.84 12.56 16.66
N ARG A 253 12.07 12.91 16.25
CA ARG A 253 13.31 12.50 16.92
C ARG A 253 13.35 13.03 18.35
N ASP A 254 13.00 14.30 18.55
CA ASP A 254 13.00 14.93 19.87
C ASP A 254 11.92 14.32 20.77
N LEU A 255 10.72 14.05 20.26
CA LEU A 255 9.67 13.29 20.98
C LEU A 255 10.18 11.91 21.41
N ALA A 256 10.86 11.18 20.53
CA ALA A 256 11.45 9.88 20.87
C ALA A 256 12.57 10.02 21.92
N ALA A 257 13.47 10.99 21.75
CA ALA A 257 14.56 11.26 22.69
C ALA A 257 14.04 11.62 24.09
N VAL A 258 13.06 12.52 24.17
CA VAL A 258 12.40 12.87 25.44
C VAL A 258 11.74 11.64 26.04
N ARG A 259 10.99 10.85 25.26
CA ARG A 259 10.31 9.66 25.78
C ARG A 259 11.26 8.58 26.30
N LEU A 260 12.40 8.37 25.64
CA LEU A 260 13.43 7.41 26.06
C LEU A 260 14.11 7.86 27.36
N ARG A 261 14.44 9.14 27.47
CA ARG A 261 15.04 9.74 28.67
C ARG A 261 14.05 9.83 29.84
N VAL A 262 12.76 9.99 29.55
CA VAL A 262 11.69 9.76 30.53
C VAL A 262 11.77 8.29 30.96
N GLY A 263 11.68 7.31 30.06
CA GLY A 263 11.60 5.89 30.40
C GLY A 263 12.70 5.28 31.29
N HIS A 264 13.92 5.84 31.32
CA HIS A 264 15.11 5.24 31.95
C HIS A 264 15.58 5.90 33.26
N GLY A 265 14.67 6.44 34.08
CA GLY A 265 14.94 6.68 35.51
C GLY A 265 16.21 7.46 35.88
N GLY A 266 16.45 8.65 35.32
CA GLY A 266 17.47 9.55 35.89
C GLY A 266 17.93 10.73 35.03
N ALA A 267 17.97 10.61 33.70
CA ALA A 267 18.69 11.59 32.88
C ALA A 267 17.96 12.92 32.54
N LEU A 268 16.69 13.09 32.95
CA LEU A 268 15.95 14.34 32.75
C LEU A 268 15.95 15.26 33.97
N LEU A 269 16.34 14.75 35.13
CA LEU A 269 16.42 15.51 36.37
C LEU A 269 17.92 15.70 36.65
N GLY A 270 18.38 16.94 36.76
CA GLY A 270 19.61 17.20 37.51
C GLY A 270 19.48 16.55 38.89
N GLY A 271 20.58 16.05 39.43
CA GLY A 271 20.60 15.08 40.52
C GLY A 271 19.70 15.37 41.74
N SER A 272 19.42 14.28 42.46
CA SER A 272 18.71 14.15 43.74
C SER A 272 17.17 14.23 43.72
N ALA A 273 16.52 13.06 43.86
CA ALA A 273 15.55 12.75 44.91
C ALA A 273 14.81 11.44 44.58
N ASP A 274 15.00 10.44 45.44
CA ASP A 274 14.29 9.16 45.42
C ASP A 274 12.78 9.36 45.65
N VAL A 275 11.97 8.90 44.70
CA VAL A 275 10.52 8.73 44.89
C VAL A 275 10.12 7.32 44.48
N ALA A 276 9.75 6.51 45.46
CA ALA A 276 9.36 5.12 45.29
C ALA A 276 8.08 4.96 44.43
N PRO A 277 7.98 3.90 43.59
CA PRO A 277 6.78 3.65 42.79
C PRO A 277 5.73 2.83 43.56
N THR A 278 4.49 3.32 43.61
CA THR A 278 3.29 2.56 44.04
C THR A 278 2.59 1.87 42.85
N PRO A 279 1.72 0.86 43.10
CA PRO A 279 1.54 -0.27 42.20
C PRO A 279 0.63 0.02 41.00
N ARG A 280 0.95 -0.62 39.88
CA ARG A 280 0.20 -0.55 38.62
C ARG A 280 -1.07 -1.40 38.69
N THR A 281 -2.22 -0.74 38.82
CA THR A 281 -3.52 -1.34 38.51
C THR A 281 -4.24 -0.49 37.47
N GLU A 282 -4.07 -0.86 36.20
CA GLU A 282 -5.10 -0.97 35.17
C GLU A 282 -4.44 -1.18 33.79
N ILE A 283 -5.01 -2.09 33.01
CA ILE A 283 -4.42 -2.68 31.81
C ILE A 283 -4.21 -1.61 30.74
N ALA A 284 -2.93 -1.30 30.53
CA ALA A 284 -2.43 -0.31 29.58
C ALA A 284 -2.88 -0.60 28.14
N TRP A 285 -3.44 0.42 27.51
CA TRP A 285 -3.43 0.56 26.06
C TRP A 285 -2.01 0.39 25.51
N THR A 286 -1.84 -0.42 24.46
CA THR A 286 -0.58 -0.49 23.73
C THR A 286 -0.36 0.78 22.90
N PRO A 287 0.87 1.32 22.80
CA PRO A 287 1.08 2.74 22.51
C PRO A 287 1.22 3.02 20.99
N PRO A 288 1.00 4.27 20.56
CA PRO A 288 1.05 4.72 19.15
C PRO A 288 2.37 4.49 18.40
N TRP A 289 3.45 4.12 19.10
CA TRP A 289 4.79 4.03 18.50
C TRP A 289 4.88 2.96 17.40
N ALA A 290 4.13 1.86 17.49
CA ALA A 290 4.19 0.81 16.47
C ALA A 290 3.60 1.31 15.15
N VAL A 291 2.49 2.06 15.22
CA VAL A 291 1.90 2.75 14.06
C VAL A 291 2.89 3.77 13.51
N LEU A 292 3.45 4.62 14.38
CA LEU A 292 4.42 5.64 13.96
C LEU A 292 5.65 5.05 13.29
N LEU A 293 6.24 4.02 13.89
CA LEU A 293 7.45 3.40 13.37
C LEU A 293 7.16 2.70 12.04
N SER A 294 5.98 2.07 11.92
CA SER A 294 5.53 1.50 10.64
C SER A 294 5.37 2.59 9.59
N VAL A 295 4.69 3.70 9.91
CA VAL A 295 4.54 4.84 9.00
C VAL A 295 5.90 5.46 8.65
N LEU A 296 6.81 5.59 9.62
CA LEU A 296 8.15 6.10 9.40
C LEU A 296 8.94 5.21 8.45
N LEU A 297 8.99 3.90 8.69
CA LEU A 297 9.67 2.95 7.80
C LEU A 297 9.08 2.98 6.39
N LEU A 298 7.75 3.04 6.27
CA LEU A 298 7.06 3.19 4.99
C LEU A 298 7.49 4.47 4.27
N LEU A 299 7.42 5.62 4.94
CA LEU A 299 7.76 6.91 4.34
C LEU A 299 9.23 6.98 3.92
N VAL A 300 10.14 6.47 4.75
CA VAL A 300 11.57 6.36 4.43
C VAL A 300 11.77 5.41 3.23
N GLY A 301 11.10 4.26 3.20
CA GLY A 301 11.19 3.31 2.10
C GLY A 301 10.71 3.91 0.77
N VAL A 302 9.57 4.61 0.77
CA VAL A 302 9.02 5.30 -0.41
C VAL A 302 9.95 6.43 -0.87
N GLU A 303 10.52 7.19 0.05
CA GLU A 303 11.43 8.29 -0.29
C GLU A 303 12.76 7.80 -0.84
N ILE A 304 13.31 6.72 -0.28
CA ILE A 304 14.53 6.07 -0.77
C ILE A 304 14.30 5.50 -2.19
N ALA A 305 13.18 4.82 -2.42
CA ALA A 305 12.80 4.30 -3.73
C ALA A 305 12.78 5.41 -4.81
N ARG A 306 12.40 6.63 -4.40
CA ARG A 306 12.23 7.79 -5.27
C ARG A 306 13.53 8.50 -5.60
N THR A 307 14.39 8.70 -4.62
CA THR A 307 15.46 9.71 -4.69
C THR A 307 16.86 9.13 -4.84
N LEU A 308 17.05 7.88 -4.43
CA LEU A 308 18.37 7.27 -4.37
C LEU A 308 18.46 6.14 -5.39
N ALA A 309 19.59 6.06 -6.08
CA ALA A 309 19.97 4.91 -6.91
C ALA A 309 20.30 3.68 -6.01
N THR A 310 19.44 3.35 -5.06
CA THR A 310 19.61 2.27 -4.10
C THR A 310 19.21 0.93 -4.67
N PRO A 311 19.79 -0.18 -4.18
CA PRO A 311 19.32 -1.52 -4.52
C PRO A 311 17.85 -1.70 -4.14
N LEU A 312 17.07 -2.35 -5.01
CA LEU A 312 15.64 -2.65 -4.83
C LEU A 312 15.28 -3.22 -3.44
N ALA A 313 16.20 -4.00 -2.87
CA ALA A 313 16.02 -4.65 -1.57
C ALA A 313 15.81 -3.66 -0.41
N ILE A 314 16.36 -2.44 -0.48
CA ILE A 314 16.26 -1.45 0.59
C ILE A 314 14.83 -0.88 0.70
N PRO A 315 14.26 -0.23 -0.33
CA PRO A 315 12.91 0.31 -0.23
C PRO A 315 11.85 -0.78 -0.01
N LEU A 316 12.03 -1.96 -0.64
CA LEU A 316 11.16 -3.10 -0.43
C LEU A 316 11.26 -3.63 1.01
N GLY A 317 12.48 -3.76 1.55
CA GLY A 317 12.72 -4.22 2.91
C GLY A 317 12.16 -3.29 3.97
N LEU A 318 12.23 -1.97 3.76
CA LEU A 318 11.63 -0.98 4.65
C LEU A 318 10.10 -1.04 4.62
N TRP A 319 9.51 -1.20 3.43
CA TRP A 319 8.06 -1.38 3.30
C TRP A 319 7.58 -2.68 3.93
N LEU A 320 8.23 -3.81 3.65
CA LEU A 320 7.91 -5.10 4.29
C LEU A 320 8.15 -5.04 5.81
N GLY A 321 9.18 -4.32 6.26
CA GLY A 321 9.45 -4.04 7.66
C GLY A 321 8.31 -3.26 8.32
N SER A 322 7.73 -2.27 7.63
CA SER A 322 6.56 -1.53 8.14
C SER A 322 5.34 -2.44 8.37
N LEU A 323 5.06 -3.34 7.42
CA LEU A 323 3.98 -4.31 7.54
C LEU A 323 4.27 -5.33 8.64
N GLY A 324 5.51 -5.83 8.70
CA GLY A 324 5.97 -6.79 9.70
C GLY A 324 5.91 -6.24 11.12
N LEU A 325 6.28 -4.98 11.33
CA LEU A 325 6.15 -4.30 12.62
C LEU A 325 4.70 -4.19 13.07
N TRP A 326 3.80 -3.78 12.16
CA TRP A 326 2.38 -3.65 12.49
C TRP A 326 1.73 -5.01 12.80
N LEU A 327 2.02 -6.02 11.98
CA LEU A 327 1.52 -7.37 12.21
C LEU A 327 2.12 -7.98 13.48
N GLY A 328 3.41 -7.78 13.75
CA GLY A 328 4.07 -8.23 14.97
C GLY A 328 3.49 -7.58 16.23
N HIS A 329 3.18 -6.28 16.16
CA HIS A 329 2.45 -5.58 17.22
C HIS A 329 1.07 -6.19 17.47
N SER A 330 0.29 -6.37 16.39
CA SER A 330 -1.05 -6.94 16.45
C SER A 330 -1.04 -8.37 17.00
N LEU A 331 -0.03 -9.17 16.66
CA LEU A 331 0.15 -10.53 17.18
C LEU A 331 0.49 -10.53 18.68
N ARG A 332 1.36 -9.62 19.11
CA ARG A 332 1.69 -9.46 20.54
C ARG A 332 0.46 -9.05 21.33
N GLU A 333 -0.33 -8.12 20.80
CA GLU A 333 -1.58 -7.67 21.40
C GLU A 333 -2.64 -8.79 21.47
N ASP A 334 -2.76 -9.61 20.44
CA ASP A 334 -3.62 -10.79 20.46
C ASP A 334 -3.20 -11.77 21.56
N ARG A 335 -1.89 -12.01 21.73
CA ARG A 335 -1.36 -12.87 22.80
C ARG A 335 -1.63 -12.31 24.19
N THR A 336 -1.42 -11.01 24.41
CA THR A 336 -1.69 -10.38 25.73
C THR A 336 -3.18 -10.40 26.09
N ARG A 337 -4.06 -10.46 25.09
CA ARG A 337 -5.52 -10.57 25.26
C ARG A 337 -6.02 -12.00 25.41
N GLY A 338 -5.12 -12.99 25.39
CA GLY A 338 -5.51 -14.40 25.45
C GLY A 338 -6.27 -14.87 24.21
N VAL A 339 -6.08 -14.24 23.04
CA VAL A 339 -6.62 -14.77 21.79
C VAL A 339 -5.87 -16.08 21.49
N PRO A 340 -6.57 -17.23 21.42
CA PRO A 340 -5.92 -18.51 21.25
C PRO A 340 -5.23 -18.61 19.87
N PRO A 341 -4.12 -19.36 19.77
CA PRO A 341 -3.46 -19.59 18.48
C PRO A 341 -4.41 -20.27 17.49
N ILE A 342 -4.16 -20.09 16.19
CA ILE A 342 -4.98 -20.74 15.16
C ILE A 342 -4.80 -22.26 15.26
N ARG A 343 -5.92 -22.93 15.58
CA ARG A 343 -6.10 -24.34 15.29
C ARG A 343 -6.53 -24.48 13.82
N TRP A 344 -5.57 -24.81 12.97
CA TRP A 344 -5.80 -24.96 11.53
C TRP A 344 -6.75 -26.11 11.21
N PHE A 345 -6.65 -27.21 11.95
CA PHE A 345 -7.41 -28.43 11.75
C PHE A 345 -8.11 -28.86 13.04
N GLU A 346 -9.37 -29.26 12.93
CA GLU A 346 -10.12 -29.87 14.01
C GLU A 346 -9.61 -31.28 14.31
N ASP A 347 -9.32 -32.06 13.28
CA ASP A 347 -8.82 -33.44 13.38
C ASP A 347 -7.84 -33.80 12.26
N ARG A 348 -7.20 -34.98 12.39
CA ARG A 348 -6.24 -35.50 11.39
C ARG A 348 -6.91 -35.76 10.03
N THR A 349 -8.18 -36.14 10.02
CA THR A 349 -8.93 -36.41 8.79
C THR A 349 -9.12 -35.15 7.97
N GLU A 350 -9.39 -34.01 8.59
CA GLU A 350 -9.46 -32.71 7.93
C GLU A 350 -8.14 -32.35 7.25
N ALA A 351 -7.02 -32.55 7.95
CA ALA A 351 -5.68 -32.29 7.43
C ALA A 351 -5.35 -33.17 6.23
N ILE A 352 -5.69 -34.46 6.28
CA ILE A 352 -5.48 -35.41 5.18
C ILE A 352 -6.34 -35.03 3.97
N ILE A 353 -7.62 -34.70 4.17
CA ILE A 353 -8.52 -34.30 3.07
C ILE A 353 -8.02 -33.02 2.41
N LEU A 354 -7.66 -31.99 3.18
CA LEU A 354 -7.12 -30.75 2.62
C LEU A 354 -5.78 -30.98 1.93
N GLY A 355 -4.89 -31.78 2.52
CA GLY A 355 -3.63 -32.18 1.90
C GLY A 355 -3.83 -32.88 0.57
N GLY A 356 -4.77 -33.83 0.49
CA GLY A 356 -5.16 -34.50 -0.75
C GLY A 356 -5.69 -33.54 -1.81
N MET A 357 -6.52 -32.56 -1.43
CA MET A 357 -6.99 -31.51 -2.34
C MET A 357 -5.84 -30.63 -2.86
N VAL A 358 -4.89 -30.28 -2.00
CA VAL A 358 -3.70 -29.50 -2.39
C VAL A 358 -2.80 -30.29 -3.34
N VAL A 359 -2.58 -31.58 -3.08
CA VAL A 359 -1.82 -32.46 -3.97
C VAL A 359 -2.51 -32.60 -5.32
N LEU A 360 -3.83 -32.80 -5.34
CA LEU A 360 -4.60 -32.83 -6.59
C LEU A 360 -4.53 -31.48 -7.33
N ALA A 361 -4.63 -30.37 -6.61
CA ALA A 361 -4.51 -29.04 -7.20
C ALA A 361 -3.12 -28.80 -7.81
N ALA A 362 -2.06 -29.24 -7.12
CA ALA A 362 -0.68 -29.19 -7.59
C ALA A 362 -0.48 -30.07 -8.83
N PHE A 363 -1.00 -31.30 -8.82
CA PHE A 363 -0.96 -32.17 -9.99
C PHE A 363 -1.57 -31.49 -11.23
N LEU A 364 -2.79 -30.95 -11.10
CA LEU A 364 -3.48 -30.29 -12.21
C LEU A 364 -2.78 -29.01 -12.70
N ARG A 365 -1.98 -28.35 -11.86
CA ARG A 365 -1.37 -27.04 -12.15
C ARG A 365 0.12 -27.09 -12.48
N LEU A 366 0.85 -28.13 -12.08
CA LEU A 366 2.30 -28.23 -12.25
C LEU A 366 2.74 -29.32 -13.24
N VAL A 367 1.94 -30.38 -13.42
CA VAL A 367 2.31 -31.45 -14.37
C VAL A 367 2.39 -30.89 -15.78
N ALA A 368 3.48 -31.20 -16.48
CA ALA A 368 3.79 -30.73 -17.83
C ALA A 368 3.70 -29.20 -18.00
N LEU A 369 4.02 -28.42 -16.97
CA LEU A 369 3.90 -26.95 -17.00
C LEU A 369 4.76 -26.29 -18.10
N HIS A 370 5.87 -26.94 -18.48
CA HIS A 370 6.76 -26.49 -19.55
C HIS A 370 6.14 -26.61 -20.95
N GLU A 371 5.09 -27.41 -21.12
CA GLU A 371 4.52 -27.72 -22.44
C GLU A 371 3.01 -27.43 -22.55
N ILE A 372 2.24 -27.60 -21.47
CA ILE A 372 0.79 -27.49 -21.48
C ILE A 372 0.32 -26.29 -20.63
N PRO A 373 -0.53 -25.37 -21.13
CA PRO A 373 -0.99 -25.32 -22.53
C PRO A 373 0.17 -24.93 -23.46
N THR A 374 0.05 -25.11 -24.76
CA THR A 374 1.06 -24.60 -25.70
C THR A 374 1.01 -23.09 -25.83
N LEU A 375 -0.12 -22.45 -25.55
CA LEU A 375 -0.27 -21.00 -25.60
C LEU A 375 0.55 -20.31 -24.50
N ILE A 376 1.35 -19.31 -24.88
CA ILE A 376 1.89 -18.30 -23.98
C ILE A 376 1.31 -16.97 -24.45
N HIS A 377 0.69 -16.24 -23.55
CA HIS A 377 0.17 -14.91 -23.85
C HIS A 377 1.30 -13.88 -23.79
N HIS A 378 1.36 -12.97 -24.76
CA HIS A 378 2.37 -11.89 -24.84
C HIS A 378 2.45 -11.04 -23.57
N ASP A 379 1.31 -10.85 -22.91
CA ASP A 379 1.20 -10.21 -21.59
C ASP A 379 2.15 -10.82 -20.56
N THR A 380 2.21 -12.15 -20.47
CA THR A 380 3.06 -12.86 -19.50
C THR A 380 4.54 -12.49 -19.69
N ALA A 381 5.00 -12.42 -20.94
CA ALA A 381 6.37 -12.02 -21.24
C ALA A 381 6.63 -10.54 -20.97
N SER A 382 5.67 -9.66 -21.22
CA SER A 382 5.78 -8.23 -20.87
C SER A 382 5.99 -8.04 -19.37
N CYS A 383 5.18 -8.72 -18.56
CA CYS A 383 5.27 -8.68 -17.10
C CYS A 383 6.64 -9.16 -16.62
N ALA A 384 7.15 -10.22 -17.25
CA ALA A 384 8.48 -10.75 -16.99
C ALA A 384 9.61 -9.77 -17.32
N LEU A 385 9.55 -9.07 -18.46
CA LEU A 385 10.55 -8.04 -18.80
C LEU A 385 10.55 -6.90 -17.79
N VAL A 386 9.37 -6.41 -17.37
CA VAL A 386 9.26 -5.40 -16.31
C VAL A 386 9.84 -5.91 -14.99
N GLY A 387 9.53 -7.16 -14.61
CA GLY A 387 10.11 -7.82 -13.43
C GLY A 387 11.63 -7.93 -13.49
N GLN A 388 12.19 -8.26 -14.66
CA GLN A 388 13.64 -8.34 -14.86
C GLN A 388 14.30 -6.96 -14.78
N GLN A 389 13.68 -5.92 -15.34
CA GLN A 389 14.16 -4.54 -15.25
C GLN A 389 14.24 -4.02 -13.80
N LEU A 390 13.30 -4.45 -12.94
CA LEU A 390 13.32 -4.13 -11.50
C LEU A 390 14.54 -4.74 -10.80
N LEU A 391 14.94 -5.96 -11.17
CA LEU A 391 16.07 -6.67 -10.55
C LEU A 391 17.42 -6.25 -11.11
N THR A 392 17.53 -6.03 -12.42
CA THR A 392 18.79 -5.60 -13.07
C THR A 392 19.14 -4.14 -12.78
N GLY A 393 18.24 -3.39 -12.15
CA GLY A 393 18.44 -2.00 -11.76
C GLY A 393 18.26 -1.00 -12.90
N ALA A 394 17.74 -1.45 -14.06
CA ALA A 394 17.28 -0.58 -15.15
C ALA A 394 16.08 0.28 -14.74
N SER A 395 15.29 -0.19 -13.77
CA SER A 395 14.35 0.62 -13.02
C SER A 395 14.38 0.26 -11.53
N ARG A 396 14.53 1.24 -10.64
CA ARG A 396 14.81 0.99 -9.21
C ARG A 396 13.66 1.34 -8.25
N ASP A 397 12.57 1.97 -8.74
CA ASP A 397 11.39 2.26 -7.92
C ASP A 397 10.36 1.11 -8.02
N PRO A 398 10.22 0.23 -7.00
CA PRO A 398 9.23 -0.86 -7.01
C PRO A 398 7.78 -0.35 -7.00
N PHE A 399 7.55 0.88 -6.55
CA PHE A 399 6.21 1.44 -6.34
C PHE A 399 5.74 2.27 -7.54
N ALA A 400 6.58 2.46 -8.56
CA ALA A 400 6.22 3.20 -9.76
C ALA A 400 5.15 2.51 -10.62
N LEU A 401 4.54 3.30 -11.51
CA LEU A 401 3.53 2.85 -12.47
C LEU A 401 4.19 2.62 -13.84
N GLU A 402 3.85 1.53 -14.52
CA GLU A 402 4.37 1.18 -15.84
C GLU A 402 3.59 1.88 -16.95
N ALA A 403 4.15 2.95 -17.52
CA ALA A 403 3.46 3.75 -18.54
C ALA A 403 3.12 2.96 -19.81
N GLY A 404 4.01 2.05 -20.24
CA GLY A 404 3.79 1.18 -21.40
C GLY A 404 2.68 0.13 -21.21
N TRP A 405 2.14 0.04 -20.00
CA TRP A 405 1.16 -0.98 -19.59
C TRP A 405 -0.02 -0.35 -18.85
N TYR A 406 -0.62 0.70 -19.42
CA TYR A 406 -1.77 1.40 -18.83
C TYR A 406 -1.56 1.85 -17.38
N PHE A 407 -0.32 2.21 -17.01
CA PHE A 407 0.07 2.61 -15.66
C PHE A 407 -0.17 1.52 -14.61
N PHE A 408 0.07 0.27 -14.97
CA PHE A 408 -0.03 -0.84 -14.03
C PHE A 408 1.05 -0.77 -12.93
N PRO A 409 0.77 -1.17 -11.67
CA PRO A 409 1.76 -1.11 -10.60
C PRO A 409 2.91 -2.10 -10.82
N ARG A 410 4.16 -1.59 -10.90
CA ARG A 410 5.35 -2.42 -11.17
C ARG A 410 5.60 -3.51 -10.15
N LEU A 411 5.28 -3.26 -8.88
CA LEU A 411 5.43 -4.25 -7.80
C LEU A 411 4.73 -5.59 -8.13
N GLY A 412 3.62 -5.56 -8.88
CA GLY A 412 2.91 -6.76 -9.32
C GLY A 412 3.73 -7.67 -10.25
N SER A 413 4.72 -7.12 -10.94
CA SER A 413 5.62 -7.83 -11.85
C SER A 413 6.84 -8.44 -11.16
N LEU A 414 7.13 -8.05 -9.91
CA LEU A 414 8.29 -8.53 -9.15
C LEU A 414 8.38 -10.06 -9.04
N PRO A 415 7.29 -10.83 -8.82
CA PRO A 415 7.35 -12.29 -8.77
C PRO A 415 7.92 -12.93 -10.04
N TYR A 416 7.75 -12.30 -11.21
CA TYR A 416 8.33 -12.81 -12.46
C TYR A 416 9.83 -12.63 -12.50
N GLY A 417 10.33 -11.44 -12.11
CA GLY A 417 11.77 -11.19 -12.00
C GLY A 417 12.43 -12.22 -11.08
N VAL A 418 11.88 -12.40 -9.88
CA VAL A 418 12.42 -13.34 -8.88
C VAL A 418 12.40 -14.78 -9.41
N SER A 419 11.32 -15.18 -10.09
CA SER A 419 11.21 -16.51 -10.68
C SER A 419 12.25 -16.75 -11.78
N LEU A 420 12.48 -15.75 -12.64
CA LEU A 420 13.49 -15.82 -13.70
C LEU A 420 14.93 -15.87 -13.15
N GLU A 421 15.20 -15.14 -12.08
CA GLU A 421 16.51 -15.18 -11.40
C GLU A 421 16.78 -16.56 -10.77
N LEU A 422 15.76 -17.17 -10.15
CA LEU A 422 15.90 -18.46 -9.47
C LEU A 422 15.91 -19.67 -10.43
N LEU A 423 15.11 -19.65 -11.49
CA LEU A 423 14.86 -20.80 -12.37
C LEU A 423 15.44 -20.62 -13.78
N GLY A 424 16.04 -19.46 -14.06
CA GLY A 424 16.47 -19.07 -15.39
C GLY A 424 15.31 -18.75 -16.34
N THR A 425 15.64 -18.21 -17.51
CA THR A 425 14.66 -17.84 -18.53
C THR A 425 14.01 -19.09 -19.16
N SER A 426 12.86 -19.48 -18.64
CA SER A 426 12.11 -20.65 -19.07
C SER A 426 10.59 -20.45 -18.91
N VAL A 427 9.80 -21.25 -19.62
CA VAL A 427 8.33 -21.22 -19.47
C VAL A 427 7.88 -21.65 -18.09
N VAL A 428 8.60 -22.58 -17.48
CA VAL A 428 8.33 -23.00 -16.10
C VAL A 428 8.48 -21.80 -15.17
N ALA A 429 9.55 -21.00 -15.33
CA ALA A 429 9.77 -19.80 -14.55
C ALA A 429 8.63 -18.77 -14.73
N LEU A 430 8.10 -18.61 -15.95
CA LEU A 430 6.96 -17.71 -16.18
C LEU A 430 5.66 -18.22 -15.56
N ARG A 431 5.38 -19.52 -15.67
CA ARG A 431 4.09 -20.10 -15.29
C ARG A 431 3.98 -20.42 -13.81
N VAL A 432 5.08 -20.77 -13.14
CA VAL A 432 5.08 -21.11 -11.71
C VAL A 432 4.59 -19.95 -10.85
N VAL A 433 4.82 -18.71 -11.32
CA VAL A 433 4.32 -17.46 -10.71
C VAL A 433 2.79 -17.50 -10.57
N SER A 434 2.06 -17.99 -11.58
CA SER A 434 0.60 -18.16 -11.52
C SER A 434 0.16 -19.49 -10.89
N ALA A 435 0.96 -20.56 -11.00
CA ALA A 435 0.60 -21.88 -10.52
C ALA A 435 0.55 -21.96 -9.00
N ILE A 436 1.52 -21.33 -8.31
CA ILE A 436 1.59 -21.34 -6.84
C ILE A 436 0.35 -20.66 -6.22
N PRO A 437 -0.03 -19.42 -6.58
CA PRO A 437 -1.29 -18.82 -6.11
C PRO A 437 -2.52 -19.66 -6.46
N GLY A 438 -2.54 -20.29 -7.63
CA GLY A 438 -3.61 -21.20 -8.04
C GLY A 438 -3.78 -22.42 -7.14
N ILE A 439 -2.68 -22.97 -6.62
CA ILE A 439 -2.69 -24.07 -5.64
C ILE A 439 -3.11 -23.53 -4.26
N ALA A 440 -2.55 -22.39 -3.85
CA ALA A 440 -2.82 -21.76 -2.56
C ALA A 440 -4.26 -21.22 -2.42
N LEU A 441 -4.94 -20.96 -3.55
CA LEU A 441 -6.36 -20.63 -3.59
C LEU A 441 -7.24 -21.71 -2.94
N ILE A 442 -6.88 -22.99 -3.09
CA ILE A 442 -7.69 -24.11 -2.59
C ILE A 442 -7.82 -24.11 -1.06
N PRO A 443 -6.72 -24.08 -0.27
CA PRO A 443 -6.82 -23.95 1.17
C PRO A 443 -7.42 -22.59 1.60
N ALA A 444 -7.14 -21.49 0.90
CA ALA A 444 -7.74 -20.20 1.22
C ALA A 444 -9.28 -20.24 1.12
N LEU A 445 -9.80 -20.79 0.02
CA LEU A 445 -11.24 -20.97 -0.18
C LEU A 445 -11.83 -21.94 0.85
N TYR A 446 -11.14 -23.05 1.13
CA TYR A 446 -11.56 -24.02 2.13
C TYR A 446 -11.77 -23.35 3.50
N PHE A 447 -10.80 -22.58 4.00
CA PHE A 447 -10.92 -21.93 5.30
C PHE A 447 -11.96 -20.82 5.34
N LEU A 448 -12.16 -20.09 4.24
CA LEU A 448 -13.25 -19.11 4.13
C LEU A 448 -14.61 -19.80 4.28
N VAL A 449 -14.86 -20.81 3.45
CA VAL A 449 -16.14 -21.51 3.38
C VAL A 449 -16.38 -22.35 4.62
N ARG A 450 -15.35 -22.99 5.19
CA ARG A 450 -15.47 -23.76 6.45
C ARG A 450 -15.98 -22.88 7.57
N GLY A 451 -15.44 -21.67 7.67
CA GLY A 451 -15.87 -20.70 8.67
C GLY A 451 -17.32 -20.23 8.48
N TRP A 452 -17.84 -20.23 7.25
CA TRP A 452 -19.20 -19.80 6.96
C TRP A 452 -20.21 -20.93 7.04
N PHE A 453 -19.94 -22.09 6.44
CA PHE A 453 -20.95 -23.13 6.18
C PHE A 453 -20.50 -24.54 6.61
N GLY A 454 -19.39 -24.66 7.35
CA GLY A 454 -18.89 -25.92 7.88
C GLY A 454 -18.05 -26.75 6.88
N ARG A 455 -17.50 -27.86 7.40
CA ARG A 455 -16.52 -28.72 6.71
C ARG A 455 -17.03 -29.41 5.44
N PRO A 456 -18.25 -30.00 5.39
CA PRO A 456 -18.74 -30.67 4.19
C PRO A 456 -18.85 -29.69 3.01
N THR A 457 -19.49 -28.54 3.25
CA THR A 457 -19.64 -27.45 2.28
C THR A 457 -18.29 -26.95 1.78
N ALA A 458 -17.33 -26.73 2.69
CA ALA A 458 -15.99 -26.27 2.33
C ALA A 458 -15.23 -27.27 1.45
N THR A 459 -15.33 -28.57 1.77
CA THR A 459 -14.68 -29.64 1.01
C THR A 459 -15.23 -29.71 -0.41
N ILE A 460 -16.55 -29.67 -0.57
CA ILE A 460 -17.19 -29.71 -1.88
C ILE A 460 -16.85 -28.46 -2.70
N ALA A 461 -16.94 -27.26 -2.11
CA ALA A 461 -16.59 -26.02 -2.79
C ALA A 461 -15.12 -26.02 -3.27
N ALA A 462 -14.19 -26.43 -2.40
CA ALA A 462 -12.77 -26.50 -2.72
C ALA A 462 -12.48 -27.53 -3.83
N LEU A 463 -13.11 -28.71 -3.81
CA LEU A 463 -12.96 -29.71 -4.88
C LEU A 463 -13.50 -29.22 -6.23
N LEU A 464 -14.67 -28.57 -6.23
CA LEU A 464 -15.25 -27.99 -7.45
C LEU A 464 -14.34 -26.93 -8.08
N VAL A 465 -13.67 -26.09 -7.28
CA VAL A 465 -12.70 -25.10 -7.77
C VAL A 465 -11.35 -25.74 -8.14
N THR A 466 -10.93 -26.78 -7.42
CA THR A 466 -9.67 -27.51 -7.71
C THR A 466 -9.64 -28.01 -9.15
N GLY A 467 -10.75 -28.60 -9.59
CA GLY A 467 -10.93 -29.14 -10.94
C GLY A 467 -11.50 -28.18 -11.97
N ASN A 468 -11.89 -26.95 -11.60
CA ASN A 468 -12.53 -26.04 -12.54
C ASN A 468 -11.58 -25.63 -13.68
N HIS A 469 -12.03 -25.76 -14.92
CA HIS A 469 -11.18 -25.55 -16.11
C HIS A 469 -10.65 -24.11 -16.23
N VAL A 470 -11.44 -23.11 -15.80
CA VAL A 470 -11.03 -21.69 -15.78
C VAL A 470 -9.98 -21.45 -14.70
N ALA A 471 -10.19 -21.95 -13.48
CA ALA A 471 -9.20 -21.86 -12.41
C ALA A 471 -7.88 -22.53 -12.80
N VAL A 472 -7.94 -23.71 -13.42
CA VAL A 472 -6.76 -24.46 -13.89
C VAL A 472 -6.03 -23.68 -14.99
N HIS A 473 -6.75 -23.16 -16.00
CA HIS A 473 -6.15 -22.39 -17.08
C HIS A 473 -5.40 -21.16 -16.57
N PHE A 474 -6.05 -20.29 -15.78
CA PHE A 474 -5.39 -19.09 -15.25
C PHE A 474 -4.33 -19.36 -14.18
N SER A 475 -4.27 -20.59 -13.64
CA SER A 475 -3.14 -21.05 -12.82
C SER A 475 -1.96 -21.53 -13.67
N ARG A 476 -2.14 -21.73 -14.99
CA ARG A 476 -1.13 -22.26 -15.91
C ARG A 476 -0.73 -21.29 -17.02
N ASP A 477 -1.54 -20.26 -17.27
CA ASP A 477 -1.32 -19.26 -18.32
C ASP A 477 -0.08 -18.38 -18.06
N GLY A 478 0.32 -18.26 -16.81
CA GLY A 478 1.48 -17.44 -16.41
C GLY A 478 1.13 -15.99 -16.15
N ILE A 479 -0.09 -15.52 -16.42
CA ILE A 479 -0.50 -14.14 -16.10
C ILE A 479 -1.00 -14.00 -14.64
N TRP A 480 -0.91 -12.81 -14.06
CA TRP A 480 -1.20 -12.59 -12.64
C TRP A 480 -2.70 -12.59 -12.28
N ASN A 481 -3.65 -12.86 -13.20
CA ASN A 481 -5.10 -12.84 -12.91
C ASN A 481 -5.48 -13.70 -11.70
N ILE A 482 -4.87 -14.89 -11.58
CA ILE A 482 -5.12 -15.80 -10.46
C ILE A 482 -4.59 -15.26 -9.11
N HIS A 483 -3.64 -14.32 -9.12
CA HIS A 483 -3.16 -13.67 -7.90
C HIS A 483 -4.25 -12.80 -7.28
N SER A 484 -4.99 -12.04 -8.10
CA SER A 484 -6.13 -11.25 -7.63
C SER A 484 -7.15 -12.13 -6.92
N LEU A 485 -7.45 -13.30 -7.49
CA LEU A 485 -8.39 -14.25 -6.91
C LEU A 485 -7.85 -14.87 -5.62
N PHE A 486 -6.61 -15.36 -5.61
CA PHE A 486 -5.98 -15.93 -4.42
C PHE A 486 -5.91 -14.92 -3.27
N LEU A 487 -5.33 -13.74 -3.52
CA LEU A 487 -5.18 -12.68 -2.50
C LEU A 487 -6.55 -12.20 -2.00
N GLY A 488 -7.54 -12.07 -2.89
CA GLY A 488 -8.89 -11.70 -2.54
C GLY A 488 -9.57 -12.71 -1.60
N VAL A 489 -9.52 -14.00 -1.96
CA VAL A 489 -10.10 -15.09 -1.17
C VAL A 489 -9.35 -15.29 0.15
N ALA A 490 -8.02 -15.27 0.13
CA ALA A 490 -7.19 -15.33 1.33
C ALA A 490 -7.44 -14.13 2.25
N GLY A 491 -7.57 -12.94 1.67
CA GLY A 491 -7.92 -11.70 2.34
C GLY A 491 -9.28 -11.79 3.03
N PHE A 492 -10.30 -12.31 2.35
CA PHE A 492 -11.61 -12.59 2.97
C PHE A 492 -11.52 -13.66 4.07
N ALA A 493 -10.77 -14.75 3.86
CA ALA A 493 -10.58 -15.79 4.88
C ALA A 493 -9.96 -15.22 6.16
N ALA A 494 -8.91 -14.40 6.01
CA ALA A 494 -8.24 -13.71 7.10
C ALA A 494 -9.13 -12.65 7.75
N LEU A 495 -9.86 -11.85 6.95
CA LEU A 495 -10.80 -10.84 7.43
C LEU A 495 -11.93 -11.45 8.27
N PHE A 496 -12.74 -12.34 7.72
CA PHE A 496 -13.87 -12.93 8.43
C PHE A 496 -13.41 -13.86 9.55
N GLY A 497 -12.28 -14.56 9.35
CA GLY A 497 -11.65 -15.40 10.37
C GLY A 497 -11.12 -14.58 11.55
N GLY A 498 -10.45 -13.47 11.29
CA GLY A 498 -9.94 -12.54 12.30
C GLY A 498 -11.06 -11.83 13.03
N TRP A 499 -12.11 -11.43 12.32
CA TRP A 499 -13.29 -10.79 12.90
C TRP A 499 -14.00 -11.69 13.92
N ARG A 500 -14.27 -12.95 13.57
CA ARG A 500 -14.90 -13.93 14.49
C ARG A 500 -14.05 -14.19 15.73
N ARG A 501 -12.73 -14.26 15.57
CA ARG A 501 -11.77 -14.55 16.65
C ARG A 501 -11.38 -13.32 17.45
N ARG A 502 -11.81 -12.13 17.02
CA ARG A 502 -11.39 -10.82 17.56
C ARG A 502 -9.87 -10.63 17.52
N SER A 503 -9.21 -11.18 16.51
CA SER A 503 -7.76 -11.10 16.31
C SER A 503 -7.41 -9.89 15.46
N GLY A 504 -6.61 -8.97 16.02
CA GLY A 504 -6.04 -7.85 15.29
C GLY A 504 -5.04 -8.30 14.24
N PHE A 505 -4.25 -9.34 14.52
CA PHE A 505 -3.26 -9.89 13.58
C PHE A 505 -3.92 -10.39 12.29
N TRP A 506 -4.95 -11.24 12.39
CA TRP A 506 -5.61 -11.80 11.19
C TRP A 506 -6.41 -10.76 10.41
N LEU A 507 -6.94 -9.75 11.10
CA LEU A 507 -7.52 -8.59 10.43
C LEU A 507 -6.45 -7.77 9.70
N GLY A 508 -5.27 -7.60 10.30
CA GLY A 508 -4.11 -7.00 9.64
C GLY A 508 -3.67 -7.78 8.40
N VAL A 509 -3.55 -9.12 8.50
CA VAL A 509 -3.25 -10.01 7.35
C VAL A 509 -4.31 -9.85 6.25
N GLY A 510 -5.59 -9.75 6.62
CA GLY A 510 -6.67 -9.45 5.68
C GLY A 510 -6.49 -8.10 4.99
N GLY A 511 -6.09 -7.07 5.74
CA GLY A 511 -5.79 -5.73 5.22
C GLY A 511 -4.62 -5.73 4.23
N VAL A 512 -3.54 -6.46 4.53
CA VAL A 512 -2.41 -6.64 3.63
C VAL A 512 -2.81 -7.37 2.36
N ALA A 513 -3.46 -8.53 2.48
CA ALA A 513 -3.85 -9.33 1.32
C ALA A 513 -4.80 -8.57 0.37
N LEU A 514 -5.80 -7.88 0.93
CA LEU A 514 -6.75 -7.08 0.15
C LEU A 514 -6.13 -5.78 -0.40
N GLY A 515 -5.13 -5.21 0.28
CA GLY A 515 -4.34 -4.09 -0.26
C GLY A 515 -3.46 -4.53 -1.44
N LEU A 516 -2.82 -5.70 -1.33
CA LEU A 516 -2.00 -6.29 -2.40
C LEU A 516 -2.83 -6.60 -3.65
N CYS A 517 -4.13 -6.86 -3.53
CA CYS A 517 -5.00 -7.00 -4.70
C CYS A 517 -4.93 -5.80 -5.65
N LEU A 518 -4.68 -4.58 -5.15
CA LEU A 518 -4.56 -3.37 -5.98
C LEU A 518 -3.28 -3.33 -6.84
N TYR A 519 -2.29 -4.16 -6.52
CA TYR A 519 -1.06 -4.35 -7.30
C TYR A 519 -1.18 -5.50 -8.32
N THR A 520 -2.33 -6.16 -8.37
CA THR A 520 -2.62 -7.25 -9.31
C THR A 520 -3.63 -6.79 -10.37
N TYR A 521 -4.18 -7.74 -11.15
CA TYR A 521 -5.14 -7.43 -12.22
C TYR A 521 -6.30 -6.55 -11.74
N THR A 522 -6.95 -5.82 -12.64
CA THR A 522 -8.08 -4.92 -12.34
C THR A 522 -9.18 -5.57 -11.51
N ALA A 523 -9.43 -6.86 -11.69
CA ALA A 523 -10.37 -7.64 -10.88
C ALA A 523 -10.03 -7.64 -9.37
N GLY A 524 -8.76 -7.42 -9.00
CA GLY A 524 -8.30 -7.23 -7.62
C GLY A 524 -8.92 -6.02 -6.91
N ARG A 525 -9.28 -4.96 -7.65
CA ARG A 525 -9.91 -3.75 -7.09
C ARG A 525 -11.26 -4.05 -6.45
N LEU A 526 -12.02 -4.99 -7.03
CA LEU A 526 -13.28 -5.47 -6.47
C LEU A 526 -13.10 -6.06 -5.08
N PHE A 527 -12.08 -6.89 -4.88
CA PHE A 527 -11.79 -7.51 -3.58
C PHE A 527 -11.46 -6.47 -2.51
N ALA A 528 -10.61 -5.50 -2.84
CA ALA A 528 -10.25 -4.40 -1.95
C ALA A 528 -11.50 -3.61 -1.52
N ALA A 529 -12.36 -3.24 -2.48
CA ALA A 529 -13.60 -2.50 -2.22
C ALA A 529 -14.58 -3.30 -1.36
N LEU A 530 -14.85 -4.57 -1.70
CA LEU A 530 -15.74 -5.44 -0.93
C LEU A 530 -15.21 -5.69 0.49
N GLY A 531 -13.89 -5.81 0.66
CA GLY A 531 -13.26 -5.96 1.96
C GLY A 531 -13.44 -4.74 2.86
N LEU A 532 -13.19 -3.54 2.32
CA LEU A 532 -13.43 -2.27 3.04
C LEU A 532 -14.91 -2.10 3.41
N LEU A 533 -15.82 -2.35 2.47
CA LEU A 533 -17.26 -2.29 2.70
C LEU A 533 -17.69 -3.30 3.77
N ALA A 534 -17.16 -4.52 3.75
CA ALA A 534 -17.45 -5.53 4.76
C ALA A 534 -16.98 -5.09 6.15
N VAL A 535 -15.75 -4.56 6.28
CA VAL A 535 -15.24 -4.03 7.56
C VAL A 535 -16.09 -2.86 8.04
N GLY A 536 -16.40 -1.89 7.16
CA GLY A 536 -17.24 -0.74 7.48
C GLY A 536 -18.63 -1.15 7.95
N PHE A 537 -19.29 -2.07 7.23
CA PHE A 537 -20.60 -2.61 7.60
C PHE A 537 -20.56 -3.36 8.94
N MET A 538 -19.54 -4.20 9.17
CA MET A 538 -19.38 -4.93 10.41
C MET A 538 -19.09 -3.99 11.61
N ALA A 539 -18.34 -2.91 11.40
CA ALA A 539 -18.02 -1.91 12.42
C ALA A 539 -19.22 -1.01 12.76
N ALA A 540 -19.94 -0.50 11.74
CA ALA A 540 -21.07 0.42 11.91
C ALA A 540 -22.23 -0.18 12.71
N ARG A 541 -22.42 -1.50 12.64
CA ARG A 541 -23.50 -2.21 13.35
C ARG A 541 -23.17 -2.59 14.80
N GLN A 542 -22.06 -2.13 15.36
CA GLN A 542 -21.65 -2.50 16.72
C GLN A 542 -21.57 -1.31 17.67
N GLN A 543 -22.21 -1.46 18.83
CA GLN A 543 -22.25 -0.46 19.89
C GLN A 543 -21.02 -0.46 20.82
N ARG A 544 -19.98 -1.29 20.56
CA ARG A 544 -18.84 -1.45 21.50
C ARG A 544 -17.53 -0.81 20.98
N PRO A 545 -16.91 0.13 21.71
CA PRO A 545 -15.67 0.81 21.32
C PRO A 545 -14.46 -0.12 21.08
N ARG A 546 -14.45 -1.29 21.71
CA ARG A 546 -13.35 -2.25 21.62
C ARG A 546 -13.20 -2.88 20.23
N LEU A 547 -14.27 -2.95 19.44
CA LEU A 547 -14.25 -3.57 18.10
C LEU A 547 -13.84 -2.60 16.99
N TRP A 548 -13.94 -1.28 17.23
CA TRP A 548 -13.34 -0.25 16.37
C TRP A 548 -11.81 -0.36 16.29
N ARG A 549 -11.16 -0.84 17.35
CA ARG A 549 -9.71 -1.10 17.38
C ARG A 549 -9.31 -2.23 16.44
N ASN A 550 -10.13 -3.28 16.37
CA ASN A 550 -9.90 -4.41 15.48
C ASN A 550 -10.11 -3.99 14.01
N ALA A 551 -11.13 -3.17 13.73
CA ALA A 551 -11.31 -2.54 12.42
C ALA A 551 -10.13 -1.61 12.06
N ALA A 552 -9.58 -0.88 13.04
CA ALA A 552 -8.36 -0.08 12.85
C ALA A 552 -7.14 -0.96 12.55
N GLY A 553 -7.04 -2.16 13.16
CA GLY A 553 -6.10 -3.24 12.81
C GLY A 553 -6.01 -3.50 11.31
N PHE A 554 -7.17 -3.78 10.71
CA PHE A 554 -7.33 -3.94 9.26
C PHE A 554 -7.00 -2.66 8.50
N GLY A 555 -7.59 -1.53 8.91
CA GLY A 555 -7.47 -0.25 8.20
C GLY A 555 -6.03 0.26 8.11
N ILE A 556 -5.26 0.12 9.18
CA ILE A 556 -3.84 0.51 9.21
C ILE A 556 -3.02 -0.40 8.30
N ALA A 557 -3.21 -1.73 8.37
CA ALA A 557 -2.50 -2.67 7.51
C ALA A 557 -2.80 -2.43 6.02
N PHE A 558 -4.08 -2.20 5.70
CA PHE A 558 -4.53 -1.85 4.36
C PHE A 558 -3.89 -0.54 3.89
N ALA A 559 -3.92 0.51 4.73
CA ALA A 559 -3.32 1.79 4.41
C ALA A 559 -1.80 1.71 4.20
N LEU A 560 -1.07 0.98 5.06
CA LEU A 560 0.38 0.77 4.89
C LEU A 560 0.71 0.03 3.59
N THR A 561 -0.16 -0.90 3.18
CA THR A 561 0.01 -1.66 1.93
C THR A 561 -0.24 -0.79 0.71
N VAL A 562 -1.26 0.07 0.75
CA VAL A 562 -1.74 0.84 -0.41
C VAL A 562 -1.10 2.24 -0.53
N ALA A 563 -0.52 2.76 0.55
CA ALA A 563 0.08 4.10 0.58
C ALA A 563 1.16 4.34 -0.50
N PRO A 564 2.11 3.42 -0.79
CA PRO A 564 3.06 3.63 -1.89
C PRO A 564 2.36 3.79 -3.24
N LEU A 565 1.34 2.97 -3.50
CA LEU A 565 0.57 3.01 -4.73
C LEU A 565 -0.19 4.32 -4.88
N VAL A 566 -0.84 4.79 -3.82
CA VAL A 566 -1.52 6.09 -3.79
C VAL A 566 -0.53 7.21 -4.05
N GLY A 567 0.65 7.18 -3.43
CA GLY A 567 1.72 8.14 -3.67
C GLY A 567 2.16 8.18 -5.15
N SER A 568 2.18 7.04 -5.83
CA SER A 568 2.49 6.99 -7.26
C SER A 568 1.38 7.56 -8.14
N TYR A 569 0.11 7.28 -7.87
CA TYR A 569 -1.02 7.89 -8.60
C TYR A 569 -1.14 9.40 -8.37
N VAL A 570 -0.85 9.89 -7.16
CA VAL A 570 -0.83 11.34 -6.87
C VAL A 570 0.24 12.05 -7.69
N ARG A 571 1.39 11.41 -7.93
CA ARG A 571 2.50 11.95 -8.75
C ARG A 571 2.22 11.91 -10.25
N SER A 572 1.42 10.95 -10.71
CA SER A 572 1.05 10.82 -12.11
C SER A 572 -0.47 10.85 -12.28
N PRO A 573 -1.14 12.00 -12.10
CA PRO A 573 -2.60 12.09 -12.23
C PRO A 573 -3.13 11.65 -13.60
N VAL A 574 -2.31 11.77 -14.65
CA VAL A 574 -2.61 11.25 -15.99
C VAL A 574 -2.89 9.75 -15.96
N ALA A 575 -2.23 8.99 -15.08
CA ALA A 575 -2.48 7.57 -14.90
C ALA A 575 -3.94 7.27 -14.56
N LEU A 576 -4.63 8.12 -13.78
CA LEU A 576 -6.05 7.93 -13.47
C LEU A 576 -6.97 8.16 -14.69
N ARG A 577 -6.52 8.93 -15.69
CA ARG A 577 -7.27 9.20 -16.92
C ARG A 577 -7.02 8.15 -18.01
N VAL A 578 -5.85 7.51 -18.01
CA VAL A 578 -5.42 6.57 -19.05
C VAL A 578 -5.33 5.12 -18.54
N ASP A 579 -5.66 4.90 -17.27
CA ASP A 579 -5.71 3.56 -16.66
C ASP A 579 -6.70 2.63 -17.38
N GLN A 580 -6.45 1.34 -17.23
CA GLN A 580 -7.17 0.23 -17.84
C GLN A 580 -8.71 0.33 -17.68
N THR A 581 -9.21 1.00 -16.63
CA THR A 581 -10.66 1.23 -16.42
C THR A 581 -11.33 1.95 -17.58
N GLN A 582 -10.71 3.01 -18.12
CA GLN A 582 -11.28 3.77 -19.25
C GLN A 582 -11.27 2.95 -20.54
N ASN A 583 -10.22 2.14 -20.73
CA ASN A 583 -10.09 1.25 -21.88
C ASN A 583 -11.04 0.05 -21.85
N LEU A 584 -11.59 -0.28 -20.69
CA LEU A 584 -12.55 -1.37 -20.53
C LEU A 584 -14.00 -0.86 -20.48
N ASN A 585 -14.24 0.40 -20.14
CA ASN A 585 -15.58 0.96 -20.05
C ASN A 585 -16.25 1.00 -21.44
N PRO A 586 -17.40 0.32 -21.65
CA PRO A 586 -18.09 0.34 -22.93
C PRO A 586 -18.71 1.71 -23.27
N PHE A 587 -18.80 2.60 -22.29
CA PHE A 587 -19.32 3.96 -22.47
C PHE A 587 -18.22 5.01 -22.62
N SER A 588 -16.94 4.62 -22.64
CA SER A 588 -15.85 5.59 -22.86
C SER A 588 -15.77 6.00 -24.32
N GLU A 589 -15.41 7.27 -24.57
CA GLU A 589 -15.17 7.79 -25.93
C GLU A 589 -14.21 6.90 -26.71
N ALA A 590 -13.14 6.44 -26.06
CA ALA A 590 -12.10 5.60 -26.66
C ALA A 590 -12.60 4.24 -27.17
N ARG A 591 -13.78 3.76 -26.71
CA ARG A 591 -14.34 2.46 -27.07
C ARG A 591 -15.66 2.53 -27.83
N LYS A 592 -16.17 3.72 -28.15
CA LYS A 592 -17.46 3.88 -28.84
C LYS A 592 -17.53 3.12 -30.17
N ASP A 593 -16.53 3.24 -31.03
CA ASP A 593 -16.53 2.58 -32.34
C ASP A 593 -16.45 1.06 -32.23
N HIS A 594 -15.66 0.57 -31.27
CA HIS A 594 -15.56 -0.85 -30.94
C HIS A 594 -16.89 -1.42 -30.40
N VAL A 595 -17.58 -0.67 -29.53
CA VAL A 595 -18.89 -1.09 -29.03
C VAL A 595 -19.95 -1.04 -30.13
N ARG A 596 -19.92 -0.02 -30.98
CA ARG A 596 -20.83 0.09 -32.13
C ARG A 596 -20.67 -1.08 -33.10
N SER A 597 -19.45 -1.53 -33.38
CA SER A 597 -19.21 -2.65 -34.30
C SER A 597 -19.72 -4.00 -33.77
N ILE A 598 -19.78 -4.17 -32.44
CA ILE A 598 -20.24 -5.42 -31.80
C ILE A 598 -21.74 -5.40 -31.50
N VAL A 599 -22.24 -4.30 -30.96
CA VAL A 599 -23.62 -4.16 -30.47
C VAL A 599 -24.56 -3.57 -31.53
N GLY A 600 -24.01 -2.84 -32.50
CA GLY A 600 -24.80 -2.06 -33.47
C GLY A 600 -25.34 -0.74 -32.92
N SER A 601 -25.06 -0.41 -31.65
CA SER A 601 -25.52 0.81 -30.99
C SER A 601 -24.50 1.31 -29.96
N THR A 602 -24.50 2.61 -29.71
CA THR A 602 -23.72 3.26 -28.63
C THR A 602 -24.62 3.78 -27.50
N GLU A 603 -25.93 3.56 -27.59
CA GLU A 603 -26.87 3.99 -26.56
C GLU A 603 -26.74 3.12 -25.30
N PRO A 604 -26.88 3.69 -24.09
CA PRO A 604 -26.66 2.94 -22.85
C PRO A 604 -27.55 1.70 -22.69
N LEU A 605 -28.84 1.78 -23.01
CA LEU A 605 -29.78 0.67 -22.78
C LEU A 605 -29.53 -0.55 -23.69
N PRO A 606 -29.41 -0.42 -25.03
CA PRO A 606 -29.06 -1.54 -25.89
C PRO A 606 -27.72 -2.18 -25.52
N VAL A 607 -26.73 -1.36 -25.18
CA VAL A 607 -25.42 -1.85 -24.73
C VAL A 607 -25.60 -2.65 -23.44
N LEU A 608 -26.20 -2.08 -22.38
CA LEU A 608 -26.40 -2.81 -21.12
C LEU A 608 -27.18 -4.12 -21.30
N ALA A 609 -28.24 -4.12 -22.11
CA ALA A 609 -29.02 -5.33 -22.40
C ALA A 609 -28.16 -6.41 -23.09
N TYR A 610 -27.35 -6.03 -24.08
CA TYR A 610 -26.39 -6.93 -24.71
C TYR A 610 -25.38 -7.48 -23.70
N GLN A 611 -24.78 -6.60 -22.89
CA GLN A 611 -23.74 -6.96 -21.93
C GLN A 611 -24.27 -7.93 -20.85
N ILE A 612 -25.47 -7.67 -20.32
CA ILE A 612 -26.14 -8.55 -19.35
C ILE A 612 -26.41 -9.91 -19.95
N ARG A 613 -27.00 -9.95 -21.16
CA ARG A 613 -27.31 -11.21 -21.86
C ARG A 613 -26.05 -12.05 -22.07
N GLN A 614 -24.98 -11.46 -22.59
CA GLN A 614 -23.71 -12.16 -22.83
C GLN A 614 -23.04 -12.60 -21.52
N THR A 615 -23.09 -11.77 -20.48
CA THR A 615 -22.55 -12.10 -19.16
C THR A 615 -23.24 -13.34 -18.57
N LEU A 616 -24.57 -13.38 -18.58
CA LEU A 616 -25.33 -14.53 -18.09
C LEU A 616 -25.12 -15.77 -18.97
N ALA A 617 -25.04 -15.57 -20.28
CA ALA A 617 -24.75 -16.65 -21.22
C ALA A 617 -23.39 -17.31 -20.96
N GLY A 618 -22.39 -16.56 -20.44
CA GLY A 618 -21.08 -17.09 -20.04
C GLY A 618 -21.10 -18.20 -18.97
N PHE A 619 -22.20 -18.32 -18.22
CA PHE A 619 -22.39 -19.37 -17.22
C PHE A 619 -23.22 -20.56 -17.74
N VAL A 620 -23.82 -20.45 -18.92
CA VAL A 620 -24.79 -21.42 -19.44
C VAL A 620 -24.36 -21.99 -20.80
N SER A 621 -24.11 -21.13 -21.78
CA SER A 621 -23.99 -21.52 -23.19
C SER A 621 -22.78 -20.94 -23.93
N HIS A 622 -22.24 -19.80 -23.50
CA HIS A 622 -21.13 -19.12 -24.17
C HIS A 622 -19.83 -19.29 -23.38
N GLY A 623 -18.70 -19.28 -24.09
CA GLY A 623 -17.37 -19.34 -23.51
C GLY A 623 -16.65 -17.99 -23.48
N ASP A 624 -15.34 -18.02 -23.22
CA ASP A 624 -14.51 -16.83 -23.10
C ASP A 624 -14.29 -16.15 -24.46
N THR A 625 -14.56 -14.85 -24.53
CA THR A 625 -14.26 -14.02 -25.70
C THR A 625 -12.90 -13.33 -25.62
N SER A 626 -12.20 -13.43 -24.49
CA SER A 626 -10.85 -12.88 -24.34
C SER A 626 -9.80 -13.70 -25.09
N SER A 627 -8.66 -13.09 -25.40
CA SER A 627 -7.50 -13.75 -25.99
C SER A 627 -6.76 -14.69 -25.02
N HIS A 628 -7.07 -14.68 -23.73
CA HIS A 628 -6.34 -15.44 -22.72
C HIS A 628 -6.72 -16.92 -22.70
N TYR A 629 -8.02 -17.25 -22.77
CA TYR A 629 -8.48 -18.63 -22.73
C TYR A 629 -9.25 -19.05 -23.97
N MET A 630 -10.08 -18.19 -24.57
CA MET A 630 -10.74 -18.43 -25.87
C MET A 630 -11.58 -19.73 -25.94
N THR A 631 -11.84 -20.37 -24.80
CA THR A 631 -12.64 -21.60 -24.72
C THR A 631 -14.08 -21.28 -25.12
N GLN A 632 -14.72 -22.18 -25.84
CA GLN A 632 -16.14 -22.05 -26.20
C GLN A 632 -17.07 -22.66 -25.14
N SER A 633 -16.52 -23.10 -24.02
CA SER A 633 -17.28 -23.74 -22.94
C SER A 633 -17.61 -22.73 -21.83
N PRO A 634 -18.78 -22.84 -21.18
CA PRO A 634 -19.17 -21.97 -20.09
C PRO A 634 -18.22 -22.10 -18.89
N MET A 635 -18.17 -21.04 -18.08
CA MET A 635 -17.27 -20.91 -16.93
C MET A 635 -17.46 -22.01 -15.88
N VAL A 636 -18.70 -22.51 -15.75
CA VAL A 636 -19.09 -23.55 -14.81
C VAL A 636 -19.91 -24.61 -15.56
N GLY A 637 -19.77 -25.89 -15.18
CA GLY A 637 -20.57 -26.97 -15.77
C GLY A 637 -22.05 -26.88 -15.38
N PRO A 638 -22.98 -27.44 -16.17
CA PRO A 638 -24.43 -27.33 -15.98
C PRO A 638 -24.89 -27.93 -14.66
N VAL A 639 -24.32 -29.07 -14.22
CA VAL A 639 -24.67 -29.65 -12.90
C VAL A 639 -24.32 -28.68 -11.77
N THR A 640 -23.11 -28.11 -11.80
CA THR A 640 -22.69 -27.12 -10.81
C THR A 640 -23.49 -25.82 -10.95
N ALA A 641 -23.84 -25.40 -12.16
CA ALA A 641 -24.66 -24.21 -12.42
C ALA A 641 -26.10 -24.38 -11.91
N SER A 642 -26.73 -25.53 -12.13
CA SER A 642 -28.07 -25.85 -11.62
C SER A 642 -28.11 -25.86 -10.10
N LEU A 643 -27.11 -26.50 -9.46
CA LEU A 643 -26.98 -26.47 -8.00
C LEU A 643 -26.67 -25.06 -7.48
N ALA A 644 -25.87 -24.28 -8.19
CA ALA A 644 -25.58 -22.89 -7.83
C ALA A 644 -26.82 -22.01 -7.94
N LEU A 645 -27.68 -22.20 -8.95
CA LEU A 645 -28.95 -21.50 -9.09
C LEU A 645 -29.89 -21.82 -7.93
N LEU A 646 -30.01 -23.09 -7.55
CA LEU A 646 -30.77 -23.48 -6.35
C LEU A 646 -30.18 -22.88 -5.07
N GLY A 647 -28.84 -22.84 -4.98
CA GLY A 647 -28.13 -22.18 -3.89
C GLY A 647 -28.36 -20.67 -3.84
N LEU A 648 -28.48 -20.01 -5.00
CA LEU A 648 -28.82 -18.59 -5.12
C LEU A 648 -30.25 -18.33 -4.65
N LEU A 649 -31.22 -19.14 -5.08
CA LEU A 649 -32.61 -19.05 -4.61
C LEU A 649 -32.70 -19.22 -3.09
N LEU A 650 -31.95 -20.19 -2.54
CA LEU A 650 -31.84 -20.37 -1.10
C LEU A 650 -31.20 -19.15 -0.40
N ALA A 651 -30.15 -18.58 -0.98
CA ALA A 651 -29.48 -17.40 -0.45
C ALA A 651 -30.42 -16.18 -0.44
N LEU A 652 -31.21 -15.99 -1.50
CA LEU A 652 -32.23 -14.94 -1.60
C LEU A 652 -33.37 -15.14 -0.58
N ALA A 653 -33.83 -16.38 -0.39
CA ALA A 653 -34.80 -16.71 0.65
C ALA A 653 -34.26 -16.51 2.08
N ARG A 654 -32.94 -16.37 2.24
CA ARG A 654 -32.24 -16.19 3.53
C ARG A 654 -31.39 -14.92 3.57
N LEU A 655 -31.80 -13.86 2.87
CA LEU A 655 -31.11 -12.57 2.85
C LEU A 655 -30.75 -11.97 4.24
N PRO A 656 -31.51 -12.21 5.33
CA PRO A 656 -31.09 -11.75 6.67
C PRO A 656 -29.76 -12.36 7.14
N ASP A 657 -29.36 -13.50 6.61
CA ASP A 657 -28.06 -14.12 6.90
C ASP A 657 -26.93 -13.34 6.21
N ARG A 658 -26.04 -12.79 7.03
CA ARG A 658 -24.91 -11.96 6.59
C ARG A 658 -23.97 -12.69 5.64
N ARG A 659 -23.87 -14.03 5.75
CA ARG A 659 -23.04 -14.85 4.86
C ARG A 659 -23.61 -14.84 3.43
N PHE A 660 -24.93 -15.02 3.31
CA PHE A 660 -25.62 -14.97 2.02
C PHE A 660 -25.66 -13.56 1.43
N LEU A 661 -25.90 -12.55 2.27
CA LEU A 661 -25.83 -11.15 1.84
C LEU A 661 -24.47 -10.81 1.21
N PHE A 662 -23.36 -11.22 1.85
CA PHE A 662 -22.02 -10.98 1.32
C PHE A 662 -21.76 -11.77 0.02
N LEU A 663 -22.17 -13.03 -0.06
CA LEU A 663 -22.03 -13.82 -1.29
C LEU A 663 -22.81 -13.22 -2.47
N ILE A 664 -24.03 -12.75 -2.23
CA ILE A 664 -24.86 -12.09 -3.25
C ILE A 664 -24.23 -10.76 -3.65
N ALA A 665 -23.74 -9.96 -2.70
CA ALA A 665 -23.04 -8.71 -3.00
C ALA A 665 -21.77 -8.96 -3.82
N TRP A 666 -20.99 -10.00 -3.49
CA TRP A 666 -19.81 -10.38 -4.25
C TRP A 666 -20.17 -10.84 -5.65
N LEU A 667 -21.19 -11.69 -5.80
CA LEU A 667 -21.68 -12.12 -7.12
C LEU A 667 -22.13 -10.92 -7.96
N ALA A 668 -23.02 -10.08 -7.42
CA ALA A 668 -23.58 -8.94 -8.13
C ALA A 668 -22.50 -7.93 -8.53
N ALA A 669 -21.62 -7.55 -7.59
CA ALA A 669 -20.55 -6.60 -7.87
C ALA A 669 -19.56 -7.15 -8.88
N GLY A 670 -19.20 -8.44 -8.82
CA GLY A 670 -18.28 -9.02 -9.78
C GLY A 670 -18.88 -9.24 -11.17
N LEU A 671 -20.17 -9.55 -11.29
CA LEU A 671 -20.86 -9.56 -12.58
C LEU A 671 -20.94 -8.15 -13.17
N LEU A 672 -21.27 -7.16 -12.34
CA LEU A 672 -21.41 -5.77 -12.75
C LEU A 672 -20.08 -5.17 -13.22
N PHE A 673 -19.06 -5.18 -12.37
CA PHE A 673 -17.77 -4.54 -12.64
C PHE A 673 -16.79 -5.42 -13.43
N GLY A 674 -16.97 -6.75 -13.40
CA GLY A 674 -16.12 -7.68 -14.14
C GLY A 674 -16.62 -8.01 -15.54
N SER A 675 -17.87 -7.72 -15.87
CA SER A 675 -18.45 -8.09 -17.16
C SER A 675 -19.42 -7.06 -17.72
N VAL A 676 -20.52 -6.75 -17.03
CA VAL A 676 -21.61 -5.90 -17.57
C VAL A 676 -21.12 -4.49 -17.95
N LEU A 677 -20.31 -3.87 -17.09
CA LEU A 677 -19.73 -2.55 -17.30
C LEU A 677 -18.35 -2.62 -18.00
N THR A 678 -18.07 -3.70 -18.72
CA THR A 678 -16.80 -3.88 -19.44
C THR A 678 -17.04 -4.35 -20.88
N ILE A 679 -16.23 -3.90 -21.84
CA ILE A 679 -16.31 -4.35 -23.24
C ILE A 679 -16.13 -5.88 -23.37
N ASN A 680 -16.57 -6.47 -24.49
CA ASN A 680 -16.35 -7.88 -24.84
C ASN A 680 -16.76 -8.90 -23.75
N PRO A 681 -17.98 -8.88 -23.18
CA PRO A 681 -18.43 -9.96 -22.31
C PRO A 681 -18.86 -11.20 -23.12
N PRO A 682 -18.83 -12.40 -22.50
CA PRO A 682 -18.18 -12.67 -21.21
C PRO A 682 -16.66 -12.77 -21.35
N SER A 683 -15.92 -12.16 -20.42
CA SER A 683 -14.46 -12.24 -20.37
C SER A 683 -14.02 -12.90 -19.06
N PHE A 684 -13.47 -14.11 -19.17
CA PHE A 684 -13.07 -14.91 -18.02
C PHE A 684 -11.91 -14.31 -17.21
N PRO A 685 -10.89 -13.63 -17.78
CA PRO A 685 -9.87 -12.93 -17.00
C PRO A 685 -10.45 -11.95 -15.98
N ARG A 686 -11.56 -11.26 -16.32
CA ARG A 686 -12.25 -10.30 -15.45
C ARG A 686 -13.27 -10.98 -14.54
N LEU A 687 -14.04 -11.93 -15.07
CA LEU A 687 -14.99 -12.74 -14.29
C LEU A 687 -14.31 -13.69 -13.30
N LEU A 688 -13.00 -13.90 -13.39
CA LEU A 688 -12.24 -14.76 -12.48
C LEU A 688 -12.48 -14.41 -11.00
N ALA A 689 -12.68 -13.13 -10.67
CA ALA A 689 -13.00 -12.70 -9.30
C ALA A 689 -14.34 -13.24 -8.76
N VAL A 690 -15.27 -13.63 -9.65
CA VAL A 690 -16.58 -14.22 -9.31
C VAL A 690 -16.52 -15.74 -9.23
N LEU A 691 -15.48 -16.36 -9.79
CA LEU A 691 -15.39 -17.81 -9.97
C LEU A 691 -15.71 -18.65 -8.72
N PRO A 692 -15.31 -18.27 -7.49
CA PRO A 692 -15.63 -19.08 -6.31
C PRO A 692 -17.12 -19.09 -5.93
N VAL A 693 -17.89 -18.06 -6.31
CA VAL A 693 -19.24 -17.87 -5.78
C VAL A 693 -20.21 -18.96 -6.25
N PRO A 694 -20.32 -19.29 -7.57
CA PRO A 694 -21.21 -20.37 -7.99
C PRO A 694 -20.86 -21.75 -7.40
N PRO A 695 -19.57 -22.20 -7.37
CA PRO A 695 -19.18 -23.41 -6.65
C PRO A 695 -19.54 -23.41 -5.16
N VAL A 696 -19.42 -22.27 -4.47
CA VAL A 696 -19.83 -22.15 -3.06
C VAL A 696 -21.34 -22.27 -2.92
N LEU A 697 -22.13 -21.61 -3.76
CA LEU A 697 -23.60 -21.73 -3.74
C LEU A 697 -24.06 -23.17 -4.02
N ALA A 698 -23.44 -23.84 -5.00
CA ALA A 698 -23.69 -25.25 -5.28
C ALA A 698 -23.32 -26.14 -4.08
N ALA A 699 -22.18 -25.87 -3.45
CA ALA A 699 -21.72 -26.63 -2.29
C ALA A 699 -22.62 -26.42 -1.06
N VAL A 700 -23.23 -25.24 -0.88
CA VAL A 700 -24.18 -24.99 0.22
C VAL A 700 -25.39 -25.92 0.11
N VAL A 701 -25.94 -26.10 -1.10
CA VAL A 701 -27.04 -27.04 -1.33
C VAL A 701 -26.60 -28.47 -1.01
N ALA A 702 -25.45 -28.88 -1.53
CA ALA A 702 -24.89 -30.20 -1.29
C ALA A 702 -24.59 -30.47 0.21
N GLY A 703 -24.07 -29.48 0.91
CA GLY A 703 -23.80 -29.53 2.35
C GLY A 703 -25.07 -29.65 3.19
N LEU A 704 -26.15 -28.97 2.79
CA LEU A 704 -27.45 -29.12 3.44
C LEU A 704 -28.06 -30.50 3.22
N LEU A 705 -27.92 -31.08 2.03
CA LEU A 705 -28.35 -32.45 1.75
C LEU A 705 -27.58 -33.45 2.61
N TRP A 706 -26.26 -33.29 2.71
CA TRP A 706 -25.41 -34.08 3.60
C TRP A 706 -25.88 -34.02 5.06
N GLU A 707 -26.15 -32.81 5.57
CA GLU A 707 -26.52 -32.63 6.97
C GLU A 707 -27.94 -33.14 7.29
N LYS A 708 -28.92 -32.90 6.42
CA LYS A 708 -30.32 -33.28 6.66
C LYS A 708 -30.56 -34.77 6.42
N LEU A 709 -30.17 -35.29 5.26
CA LEU A 709 -30.42 -36.68 4.89
C LEU A 709 -29.48 -37.64 5.62
N GLY A 710 -28.26 -37.20 5.94
CA GLY A 710 -27.30 -38.02 6.69
C GLY A 710 -27.73 -38.38 8.11
N ARG A 711 -28.76 -37.71 8.66
CA ARG A 711 -29.35 -38.00 9.98
C ARG A 711 -30.37 -39.15 9.95
N LEU A 712 -30.85 -39.54 8.76
CA LEU A 712 -31.89 -40.57 8.60
C LEU A 712 -31.36 -42.01 8.77
N GLY A 713 -30.04 -42.18 8.89
CA GLY A 713 -29.41 -43.47 9.14
C GLY A 713 -28.07 -43.64 8.41
N ARG A 714 -27.30 -44.65 8.80
CA ARG A 714 -25.96 -44.90 8.24
C ARG A 714 -25.99 -45.20 6.73
N VAL A 715 -26.97 -45.98 6.27
CA VAL A 715 -27.12 -46.35 4.86
C VAL A 715 -27.41 -45.12 4.00
N VAL A 716 -28.38 -44.29 4.41
CA VAL A 716 -28.72 -43.04 3.71
C VAL A 716 -27.52 -42.09 3.66
N ARG A 717 -26.78 -41.97 4.78
CA ARG A 717 -25.56 -41.15 4.83
C ARG A 717 -24.49 -41.62 3.84
N ILE A 718 -24.27 -42.93 3.71
CA ILE A 718 -23.34 -43.50 2.72
C ILE A 718 -23.84 -43.21 1.30
N ALA A 719 -25.13 -43.43 1.01
CA ALA A 719 -25.72 -43.16 -0.30
C ALA A 719 -25.57 -41.68 -0.71
N VAL A 720 -25.82 -40.75 0.22
CA VAL A 720 -25.60 -39.31 -0.02
C VAL A 720 -24.12 -39.01 -0.24
N ALA A 721 -23.22 -39.62 0.54
CA ALA A 721 -21.77 -39.45 0.34
C ALA A 721 -21.34 -39.85 -1.09
N VAL A 722 -21.77 -41.03 -1.53
CA VAL A 722 -21.45 -41.58 -2.84
C VAL A 722 -22.04 -40.70 -3.95
N SER A 723 -23.31 -40.30 -3.83
CA SER A 723 -23.94 -39.40 -4.80
C SER A 723 -23.20 -38.06 -4.94
N LEU A 724 -22.81 -37.45 -3.81
CA LEU A 724 -22.03 -36.20 -3.82
C LEU A 724 -20.64 -36.41 -4.41
N ALA A 725 -19.98 -37.53 -4.11
CA ALA A 725 -18.69 -37.88 -4.70
C ALA A 725 -18.80 -38.08 -6.22
N VAL A 726 -19.84 -38.76 -6.70
CA VAL A 726 -20.12 -38.93 -8.14
C VAL A 726 -20.32 -37.58 -8.82
N VAL A 727 -21.07 -36.66 -8.22
CA VAL A 727 -21.26 -35.30 -8.76
C VAL A 727 -19.93 -34.55 -8.87
N VAL A 728 -19.08 -34.62 -7.84
CA VAL A 728 -17.76 -33.97 -7.84
C VAL A 728 -16.83 -34.60 -8.87
N VAL A 729 -16.78 -35.94 -8.96
CA VAL A 729 -15.95 -36.67 -9.94
C VAL A 729 -16.42 -36.37 -11.36
N PHE A 730 -17.73 -36.37 -11.61
CA PHE A 730 -18.29 -35.99 -12.90
C PHE A 730 -17.92 -34.57 -13.30
N ALA A 731 -18.03 -33.62 -12.35
CA ALA A 731 -17.60 -32.24 -12.58
C ALA A 731 -16.11 -32.17 -12.91
N LEU A 732 -15.25 -32.87 -12.15
CA LEU A 732 -13.81 -32.91 -12.39
C LEU A 732 -13.49 -33.46 -13.80
N VAL A 733 -14.01 -34.63 -14.15
CA VAL A 733 -13.80 -35.27 -15.45
C VAL A 733 -14.24 -34.36 -16.60
N ARG A 734 -15.41 -33.72 -16.47
CA ARG A 734 -15.90 -32.79 -17.49
C ARG A 734 -14.98 -31.59 -17.65
N ASN A 735 -14.57 -30.94 -16.57
CA ASN A 735 -13.69 -29.78 -16.62
C ASN A 735 -12.32 -30.15 -17.22
N THR A 736 -11.75 -31.29 -16.83
CA THR A 736 -10.51 -31.80 -17.44
C THR A 736 -10.68 -32.05 -18.94
N ARG A 737 -11.80 -32.63 -19.39
CA ARG A 737 -12.08 -32.81 -20.82
C ARG A 737 -12.17 -31.49 -21.58
N ILE A 738 -12.80 -30.46 -21.00
CA ILE A 738 -12.85 -29.10 -21.58
C ILE A 738 -11.43 -28.56 -21.75
N TYR A 739 -10.62 -28.64 -20.69
CA TYR A 739 -9.26 -28.12 -20.70
C TYR A 739 -8.34 -28.87 -21.69
N VAL A 740 -8.41 -30.20 -21.73
CA VAL A 740 -7.64 -31.02 -22.69
C VAL A 740 -8.06 -30.73 -24.13
N ARG A 741 -9.36 -30.56 -24.40
CA ARG A 741 -9.85 -30.17 -25.73
C ARG A 741 -9.30 -28.81 -26.15
N PHE A 742 -9.27 -27.84 -25.24
CA PHE A 742 -8.62 -26.56 -25.48
C PHE A 742 -7.14 -26.73 -25.83
N CYS A 743 -6.38 -27.48 -25.02
CA CYS A 743 -4.94 -27.70 -25.26
C CYS A 743 -4.68 -28.33 -26.64
N ARG A 744 -5.43 -29.37 -27.01
CA ARG A 744 -5.33 -30.02 -28.33
C ARG A 744 -5.62 -29.05 -29.49
N ARG A 745 -6.60 -28.15 -29.32
CA ARG A 745 -6.88 -27.13 -30.32
C ARG A 745 -5.68 -26.19 -30.49
N MET A 746 -5.12 -25.71 -29.38
CA MET A 746 -3.97 -24.80 -29.39
C MET A 746 -2.69 -25.44 -29.92
N GLU A 747 -2.51 -26.75 -29.81
CA GLU A 747 -1.38 -27.48 -30.41
C GLU A 747 -1.34 -27.42 -31.94
N THR A 748 -2.49 -27.21 -32.58
CA THR A 748 -2.61 -27.15 -34.06
C THR A 748 -2.64 -25.72 -34.60
N THR A 749 -2.52 -24.71 -33.74
CA THR A 749 -2.51 -23.30 -34.13
C THR A 749 -1.10 -22.74 -33.99
N VAL A 750 -0.64 -21.99 -35.00
CA VAL A 750 0.65 -21.29 -34.91
C VAL A 750 0.54 -20.24 -33.81
N ASN A 751 1.50 -20.25 -32.88
CA ASN A 751 1.56 -19.33 -31.75
C ASN A 751 3.01 -19.05 -31.36
N GLU A 752 3.22 -18.04 -30.52
CA GLU A 752 4.56 -17.58 -30.09
C GLU A 752 5.40 -18.71 -29.51
N TRP A 753 4.80 -19.61 -28.72
CA TRP A 753 5.54 -20.68 -28.07
C TRP A 753 6.03 -21.75 -29.04
N VAL A 754 5.24 -22.08 -30.08
CA VAL A 754 5.69 -22.99 -31.14
C VAL A 754 6.96 -22.42 -31.75
N VAL A 755 7.00 -21.13 -32.07
CA VAL A 755 8.19 -20.48 -32.63
C VAL A 755 9.35 -20.46 -31.62
N ILE A 756 9.11 -20.09 -30.35
CA ILE A 756 10.14 -20.04 -29.29
C ILE A 756 10.76 -21.42 -29.04
N ARG A 757 9.96 -22.49 -29.10
CA ARG A 757 10.45 -23.87 -28.97
C ARG A 757 11.42 -24.19 -30.10
N GLU A 758 11.06 -23.87 -31.34
CA GLU A 758 11.93 -24.11 -32.50
C GLU A 758 13.19 -23.23 -32.46
N LEU A 759 13.13 -22.01 -31.89
CA LEU A 759 14.32 -21.19 -31.65
C LEU A 759 15.36 -21.89 -30.75
N ARG A 760 14.94 -22.73 -29.80
CA ARG A 760 15.89 -23.48 -28.95
C ARG A 760 16.71 -24.50 -29.73
N GLU A 761 16.16 -25.04 -30.81
CA GLU A 761 16.84 -25.98 -31.71
C GLU A 761 17.80 -25.26 -32.67
N LEU A 762 17.63 -23.94 -32.85
CA LEU A 762 18.44 -23.09 -33.74
C LEU A 762 19.62 -22.41 -33.02
N ARG A 763 20.31 -23.12 -32.11
CA ARG A 763 21.41 -22.55 -31.29
C ARG A 763 22.57 -21.96 -32.08
N ARG A 764 22.79 -22.45 -33.31
CA ARG A 764 23.89 -22.00 -34.17
C ARG A 764 23.56 -20.71 -34.92
N ALA A 765 22.29 -20.33 -35.06
CA ALA A 765 21.88 -19.15 -35.83
C ALA A 765 22.18 -17.88 -35.04
N ARG A 766 22.93 -16.95 -35.63
CA ARG A 766 23.17 -15.62 -35.06
C ARG A 766 22.05 -14.65 -35.42
N THR A 767 21.53 -14.76 -36.64
CA THR A 767 20.38 -13.97 -37.11
C THR A 767 19.22 -14.87 -37.48
N VAL A 768 18.03 -14.53 -36.99
CA VAL A 768 16.78 -15.23 -37.30
C VAL A 768 15.80 -14.24 -37.92
N TYR A 769 15.42 -14.52 -39.16
CA TYR A 769 14.41 -13.79 -39.91
C TYR A 769 13.06 -14.47 -39.72
N PHE A 770 12.04 -13.70 -39.39
CA PHE A 770 10.72 -14.26 -39.18
C PHE A 770 9.72 -13.71 -40.21
N PHE A 771 9.11 -14.64 -40.93
CA PHE A 771 8.02 -14.41 -41.86
C PHE A 771 6.75 -15.02 -41.28
N THR A 772 6.19 -14.34 -40.31
CA THR A 772 4.89 -14.71 -39.76
C THR A 772 4.01 -13.47 -39.69
N GLY A 773 2.70 -13.67 -39.64
CA GLY A 773 1.73 -12.57 -39.75
C GLY A 773 2.03 -11.43 -38.77
N PRO A 774 1.70 -10.18 -39.11
CA PRO A 774 2.01 -9.00 -38.29
C PRO A 774 1.53 -9.15 -36.84
N PHE A 775 0.42 -9.85 -36.62
CA PHE A 775 -0.16 -10.11 -35.30
C PHE A 775 0.59 -11.14 -34.43
N MET A 776 1.47 -11.97 -34.99
CA MET A 776 2.22 -12.97 -34.21
C MET A 776 3.59 -12.49 -33.74
N LEU A 777 4.20 -11.50 -34.41
CA LEU A 777 5.64 -11.22 -34.21
C LEU A 777 6.07 -9.76 -34.20
N ALA A 778 5.24 -8.79 -34.60
CA ALA A 778 5.65 -7.39 -34.50
C ALA A 778 5.82 -7.03 -33.01
N ASP A 779 7.08 -6.86 -32.59
CA ASP A 779 7.50 -6.48 -31.23
C ASP A 779 6.98 -7.37 -30.08
N SER A 780 6.82 -8.67 -30.32
CA SER A 780 6.35 -9.56 -29.25
C SER A 780 7.37 -9.65 -28.09
N PRO A 781 6.97 -9.30 -26.84
CA PRO A 781 7.82 -9.33 -25.66
C PRO A 781 8.42 -10.71 -25.36
N ALA A 782 7.73 -11.77 -25.79
CA ALA A 782 8.20 -13.14 -25.59
C ALA A 782 9.49 -13.41 -26.36
N PHE A 783 9.62 -12.90 -27.59
CA PHE A 783 10.85 -13.10 -28.36
C PHE A 783 12.01 -12.29 -27.84
N GLU A 784 11.77 -11.10 -27.28
CA GLU A 784 12.83 -10.33 -26.63
C GLU A 784 13.33 -11.05 -25.37
N LEU A 785 12.42 -11.60 -24.56
CA LEU A 785 12.77 -12.38 -23.39
C LEU A 785 13.58 -13.64 -23.74
N PHE A 786 13.25 -14.34 -24.83
CA PHE A 786 13.93 -15.56 -25.29
C PHE A 786 14.97 -15.32 -26.41
N ARG A 787 15.33 -14.06 -26.67
CA ARG A 787 16.24 -13.68 -27.76
C ARG A 787 17.64 -14.24 -27.60
N GLU A 788 18.10 -14.35 -26.35
CA GLU A 788 19.50 -14.63 -26.01
C GLU A 788 20.41 -13.60 -26.72
N ARG A 789 21.57 -14.04 -27.27
CA ARG A 789 22.50 -13.17 -28.01
C ARG A 789 22.20 -13.06 -29.51
N ARG A 790 21.00 -13.47 -29.95
CA ARG A 790 20.63 -13.51 -31.37
C ARG A 790 20.08 -12.17 -31.85
N ARG A 791 20.20 -11.91 -33.13
CA ARG A 791 19.46 -10.84 -33.81
C ARG A 791 18.17 -11.41 -34.37
N HIS A 792 17.03 -10.89 -33.91
CA HIS A 792 15.72 -11.22 -34.47
C HIS A 792 15.30 -10.11 -35.43
N VAL A 793 14.83 -10.47 -36.63
CA VAL A 793 14.42 -9.52 -37.67
C VAL A 793 12.98 -9.82 -38.10
N TYR A 794 12.13 -8.79 -38.04
CA TYR A 794 10.69 -8.85 -38.30
C TYR A 794 10.27 -7.79 -39.32
N GLY A 795 9.01 -7.87 -39.79
CA GLY A 795 8.42 -6.81 -40.63
C GLY A 795 8.99 -6.72 -42.05
N LEU A 796 9.56 -7.82 -42.54
CA LEU A 796 10.27 -7.87 -43.81
C LEU A 796 9.33 -8.07 -44.99
N THR A 797 9.67 -7.43 -46.10
CA THR A 797 9.14 -7.72 -47.43
C THR A 797 10.17 -8.52 -48.24
N GLU A 798 9.80 -8.94 -49.45
CA GLU A 798 10.72 -9.65 -50.34
C GLU A 798 11.97 -8.83 -50.67
N ALA A 799 11.84 -7.51 -50.79
CA ALA A 799 12.94 -6.60 -51.10
C ALA A 799 13.96 -6.52 -49.96
N ASP A 800 13.55 -6.81 -48.73
CA ASP A 800 14.40 -6.72 -47.54
C ASP A 800 15.22 -8.01 -47.28
N LEU A 801 15.07 -9.02 -48.14
CA LEU A 801 15.87 -10.25 -48.04
C LEU A 801 17.35 -9.94 -48.34
N PRO A 802 18.29 -10.42 -47.50
CA PRO A 802 19.71 -10.15 -47.68
C PRO A 802 20.22 -10.69 -49.03
N GLU A 803 21.23 -10.05 -49.60
CA GLU A 803 21.86 -10.53 -50.84
C GLU A 803 22.76 -11.74 -50.63
N ARG A 804 23.40 -11.85 -49.47
CA ARG A 804 24.27 -12.96 -49.08
C ARG A 804 24.13 -13.28 -47.60
N LEU A 805 24.27 -14.56 -47.24
CA LEU A 805 24.25 -15.03 -45.85
C LEU A 805 25.68 -15.02 -45.29
N ALA A 806 26.09 -13.90 -44.68
CA ALA A 806 27.44 -13.73 -44.12
C ALA A 806 27.65 -14.43 -42.77
N GLU A 807 26.57 -14.87 -42.13
CA GLU A 807 26.60 -15.54 -40.83
C GLU A 807 25.56 -16.65 -40.75
N PRO A 808 25.68 -17.58 -39.79
CA PRO A 808 24.66 -18.59 -39.53
C PRO A 808 23.28 -17.96 -39.37
N THR A 809 22.37 -18.29 -40.29
CA THR A 809 21.07 -17.63 -40.45
C THR A 809 19.96 -18.65 -40.51
N ALA A 810 18.83 -18.34 -39.88
CA ALA A 810 17.59 -19.10 -40.01
C ALA A 810 16.42 -18.22 -40.46
N PHE A 811 15.51 -18.80 -41.23
CA PHE A 811 14.25 -18.20 -41.66
C PHE A 811 13.10 -19.04 -41.13
N ILE A 812 12.20 -18.45 -40.35
CA ILE A 812 11.00 -19.13 -39.83
C ILE A 812 9.77 -18.58 -40.54
N LEU A 813 9.09 -19.43 -41.30
CA LEU A 813 7.94 -19.07 -42.12
C LEU A 813 6.66 -19.72 -41.57
N ALA A 814 5.66 -18.88 -41.27
CA ALA A 814 4.29 -19.34 -41.02
C ALA A 814 3.61 -19.81 -42.33
N PRO A 815 2.49 -20.54 -42.26
CA PRO A 815 1.86 -21.16 -43.42
C PRO A 815 1.47 -20.17 -44.52
N ASP A 816 1.12 -18.93 -44.15
CA ASP A 816 0.72 -17.88 -45.09
C ASP A 816 1.90 -17.33 -45.90
N TYR A 817 3.14 -17.55 -45.44
CA TYR A 817 4.38 -17.07 -46.07
C TYR A 817 5.09 -18.13 -46.89
N ARG A 818 4.43 -19.25 -47.22
CA ARG A 818 5.02 -20.35 -48.02
C ARG A 818 5.63 -19.88 -49.35
N TRP A 819 5.09 -18.83 -49.95
CA TRP A 819 5.60 -18.26 -51.19
C TRP A 819 7.04 -17.73 -51.04
N VAL A 820 7.38 -17.16 -49.87
CA VAL A 820 8.75 -16.71 -49.53
C VAL A 820 9.73 -17.88 -49.55
N GLY A 821 9.30 -19.06 -49.11
CA GLY A 821 10.13 -20.27 -49.08
C GLY A 821 10.63 -20.70 -50.47
N ARG A 822 9.82 -20.51 -51.52
CA ARG A 822 10.25 -20.76 -52.90
C ARG A 822 11.37 -19.81 -53.30
N LYS A 823 11.21 -18.52 -53.01
CA LYS A 823 12.21 -17.47 -53.28
C LYS A 823 13.51 -17.68 -52.51
N LEU A 824 13.41 -18.09 -51.24
CA LEU A 824 14.59 -18.44 -50.44
C LEU A 824 15.37 -19.60 -51.07
N THR A 825 14.68 -20.61 -51.59
CA THR A 825 15.34 -21.77 -52.23
C THR A 825 15.94 -21.41 -53.60
N GLU A 826 15.30 -20.50 -54.35
CA GLU A 826 15.85 -19.95 -55.60
C GLU A 826 17.12 -19.12 -55.35
N ARG A 827 17.12 -18.28 -54.30
CA ARG A 827 18.23 -17.37 -53.98
C ARG A 827 19.37 -18.04 -53.23
N PHE A 828 19.04 -19.00 -52.37
CA PHE A 828 19.98 -19.75 -51.50
C PHE A 828 19.69 -21.25 -51.60
N PRO A 829 20.16 -21.92 -52.68
CA PRO A 829 19.91 -23.34 -52.90
C PRO A 829 20.48 -24.27 -51.82
N GLU A 830 21.41 -23.76 -51.01
CA GLU A 830 22.11 -24.48 -49.93
C GLU A 830 21.32 -24.53 -48.60
N LEU A 831 20.16 -23.90 -48.51
CA LEU A 831 19.35 -23.90 -47.28
C LEU A 831 18.78 -25.29 -46.97
N ASP A 832 19.04 -25.78 -45.76
CA ASP A 832 18.36 -26.96 -45.23
C ASP A 832 16.93 -26.57 -44.82
N ARG A 833 15.95 -27.40 -45.19
CA ARG A 833 14.51 -27.15 -44.98
C ARG A 833 13.92 -28.16 -44.01
N VAL A 834 13.33 -27.66 -42.93
CA VAL A 834 12.62 -28.45 -41.91
C VAL A 834 11.15 -28.05 -41.87
N LEU A 835 10.26 -29.03 -41.82
CA LEU A 835 8.83 -28.84 -41.65
C LEU A 835 8.42 -29.13 -40.21
N VAL A 836 7.79 -28.16 -39.56
CA VAL A 836 7.26 -28.31 -38.20
C VAL A 836 5.77 -28.60 -38.30
N GLU A 837 5.40 -29.85 -38.06
CA GLU A 837 4.01 -30.33 -38.15
C GLU A 837 3.56 -30.90 -36.79
N ARG A 838 2.27 -30.73 -36.47
CA ARG A 838 1.61 -31.28 -35.27
C ARG A 838 0.23 -31.79 -35.65
N HIS A 839 -0.07 -33.04 -35.31
CA HIS A 839 -1.36 -33.69 -35.63
C HIS A 839 -1.77 -33.55 -37.11
N GLY A 840 -0.79 -33.66 -38.02
CA GLY A 840 -1.02 -33.50 -39.47
C GLY A 840 -1.23 -32.05 -39.95
N VAL A 841 -1.15 -31.06 -39.06
CA VAL A 841 -1.21 -29.63 -39.41
C VAL A 841 0.20 -29.07 -39.49
N ARG A 842 0.56 -28.50 -40.63
CA ARG A 842 1.82 -27.79 -40.82
C ARG A 842 1.77 -26.43 -40.13
N LEU A 843 2.60 -26.26 -39.10
CA LEU A 843 2.66 -25.04 -38.31
C LEU A 843 3.72 -24.07 -38.84
N LEU A 844 4.95 -24.53 -39.06
CA LEU A 844 6.05 -23.68 -39.53
C LEU A 844 6.87 -24.40 -40.60
N THR A 845 7.53 -23.62 -41.46
CA THR A 845 8.62 -24.09 -42.31
C THR A 845 9.88 -23.33 -41.92
N ILE A 846 10.95 -24.03 -41.61
CA ILE A 846 12.23 -23.44 -41.19
C ILE A 846 13.25 -23.70 -42.28
N TYR A 847 13.92 -22.64 -42.74
CA TYR A 847 15.09 -22.73 -43.60
C TYR A 847 16.32 -22.31 -42.80
N ARG A 848 17.45 -23.00 -42.93
CA ARG A 848 18.66 -22.70 -42.16
C ARG A 848 19.93 -22.88 -42.97
N SER A 849 20.90 -21.97 -42.75
CA SER A 849 22.26 -22.03 -43.27
C SER A 849 23.24 -21.79 -42.11
N TRP A 850 24.28 -22.61 -42.01
CA TRP A 850 25.27 -22.52 -40.94
C TRP A 850 26.57 -21.83 -41.39
N GLY A 851 26.54 -21.10 -42.51
CA GLY A 851 27.74 -20.62 -43.19
C GLY A 851 28.52 -21.76 -43.86
N PRO A 852 29.61 -21.46 -44.58
CA PRO A 852 30.44 -22.48 -45.22
C PRO A 852 31.12 -23.33 -44.15
N THR A 853 30.47 -24.42 -43.76
CA THR A 853 31.15 -25.57 -43.14
C THR A 853 31.75 -26.36 -44.29
N ALA A 854 33.05 -26.64 -44.16
CA ALA A 854 33.88 -27.30 -45.14
C ALA A 854 33.17 -28.47 -45.84
N SER A 855 33.29 -28.47 -47.17
CA SER A 855 33.16 -29.60 -48.08
C SER A 855 32.16 -30.70 -47.71
N LYS A 856 31.14 -30.83 -48.56
CA LYS A 856 30.58 -32.13 -48.97
C LYS A 856 31.71 -33.19 -48.98
N GLY A 857 31.65 -34.14 -48.05
CA GLY A 857 32.65 -35.20 -47.94
C GLY A 857 32.14 -36.38 -47.13
N GLY A 858 31.37 -37.26 -47.77
CA GLY A 858 31.02 -38.62 -47.31
C GLY A 858 30.00 -38.67 -46.15
N ALA A 859 29.02 -39.55 -46.09
CA ALA A 859 28.74 -40.77 -46.84
C ALA A 859 27.22 -41.03 -46.85
N ARG A 860 26.84 -41.94 -47.74
CA ARG A 860 25.50 -42.40 -48.16
C ARG A 860 24.46 -42.62 -47.06
#